data_AF-W7J4D1-F1
#
_entry.id   AF-W7J4D1-F1
#
_cell.length_a   1.000
_cell.length_b   1.000
_cell.length_c   1.000
_cell.angle_alpha   90.00
_cell.angle_beta   90.00
_cell.angle_gamma   90.00
#
_symmetry.space_group_name_H-M   'P 1'
#
loop_
_entity.id
_entity.type
_entity.pdbx_description
1 polymer ?
#
loop_
_entity_poly.entity_id
_entity_poly.type
_entity_poly.pdbx_seq_one_letter_code
_entity_poly.pdbx_strand_id
1 'polypeptide(L)'
;MIPWLLALLVVGIGPLVNVVLGVLRRDRERGSLVGGVREKKVLGEVAVVIAAHDAESEVAEALAAATRLVARGDVFLVSDASTDRTAEIGREHGVNVVETVSPLGRSGAVVAGLTGFRVPQDYRYVLVLDVDHRPHPAFLDRTLPIFDDPDVVAVAGFARTDWTTARRGPLGRLVTAHRGRAYALAQLLLTIIRTRPNAEAARVLPSPARMFRTSVLERVDLAPEGVPVADFDVSNQIYRAGLGRVVVVRGAVVGTRDPDTPRGYVRQARQWAVGFWQAVRRNGLRRGPQVLGLGWFAVESVLTSAVLLALPFLLGFGLLPVWTVLLGVFLPDLLLTALVALRQRQPGYLLPALFLPLMRLVDAVVLLSALPHAFRDRPATAPWLSPVRTAQPPPPEGPWWRSRPAAAVAWLVGVAAGVVLTLRVAAAVSTLPATASEPGLVDAVFGRVAGFGGAVPEGMVPAAAQLAGYASLTGAFDRHATVLTGVRELSVVCAAVFAAGLLVAAAVLRLRPVAVAVALAAVAVCPPAIGVLAGAGPGPIAAAWLAVAAVPLALAARVGWKAVPAAVIPVAGAVVTVPALVVPVAVAAAAWWVGDRERAREVRRVVVAVAVLVAGGALAALLAGLGLVGVSDAAPIAAAQRVWLLVAVAVVAVGGLVRGRARAGSAGLLAVAAGSAVLDSDVLLATAVAGAALGLAALLDGTATERSAVRRVAVGVAALAGLAVVGAGAAAVLPVAPAVDHRGAADWFTVAAAPGATLAAPPLLVSDLRRDLRGRAPQQVRPEGGYAHYTVSPADGAGLVVARFDGLTARLADGTAVHSGGPDRTAAGAQLADNPRIQSPEEVKAVLRAGALDFRAMAVLAEIGAQHDLVVADTSKPVAENGSDLPDRTVVLSSVDGRPAGDPAVVDTLRAWVQAQRGPYAPSDVRPTGDGRAALDWRIPNPGDPAPR
;
A
#
# COMPACT_ATOMS: atom_id res chain seq x y z
N MET A 1 -12.01 -14.94 -11.50
CA MET A 1 -13.28 -14.20 -11.66
C MET A 1 -13.28 -12.83 -10.99
N ILE A 2 -12.83 -12.69 -9.73
CA ILE A 2 -12.89 -11.42 -8.98
C ILE A 2 -12.24 -10.21 -9.69
N PRO A 3 -11.07 -10.31 -10.35
CA PRO A 3 -10.48 -9.17 -11.06
C PRO A 3 -11.37 -8.62 -12.18
N TRP A 4 -12.10 -9.49 -12.89
CA TRP A 4 -13.00 -9.09 -13.97
C TRP A 4 -14.24 -8.36 -13.46
N LEU A 5 -14.77 -8.75 -12.30
CA LEU A 5 -15.87 -8.05 -11.64
C LEU A 5 -15.44 -6.65 -11.17
N LEU A 6 -14.22 -6.52 -10.63
CA LEU A 6 -13.66 -5.20 -10.31
C LEU A 6 -13.45 -4.35 -11.55
N ALA A 7 -12.93 -4.93 -12.64
CA ALA A 7 -12.77 -4.22 -13.91
C ALA A 7 -14.12 -3.73 -14.45
N LEU A 8 -15.17 -4.55 -14.33
CA LEU A 8 -16.53 -4.18 -14.70
C LEU A 8 -17.05 -3.00 -13.87
N LEU A 9 -16.81 -2.99 -12.56
CA LEU A 9 -17.15 -1.85 -11.68
C LEU A 9 -16.34 -0.59 -11.99
N VAL A 10 -15.07 -0.74 -12.38
CA VAL A 10 -14.17 0.37 -12.71
C VAL A 10 -14.56 1.05 -14.03
N VAL A 11 -15.00 0.28 -15.02
CA VAL A 11 -15.50 0.78 -16.32
C VAL A 11 -16.95 1.26 -16.21
N GLY A 12 -17.75 0.58 -15.40
CA GLY A 12 -19.18 0.75 -15.29
C GLY A 12 -19.96 -0.11 -16.31
N ILE A 13 -21.02 -0.77 -15.84
CA ILE A 13 -21.94 -1.59 -16.63
C ILE A 13 -22.74 -0.71 -17.59
N GLY A 14 -23.31 0.39 -17.10
CA GLY A 14 -24.10 1.32 -17.93
C GLY A 14 -23.30 1.88 -19.12
N PRO A 15 -22.11 2.46 -18.89
CA PRO A 15 -21.17 2.86 -19.94
C PRO A 15 -20.85 1.78 -20.97
N LEU A 16 -20.61 0.53 -20.53
CA LEU A 16 -20.28 -0.60 -21.41
C LEU A 16 -21.44 -0.97 -22.33
N VAL A 17 -22.65 -1.09 -21.77
CA VAL A 17 -23.88 -1.31 -22.55
C VAL A 17 -24.06 -0.21 -23.59
N ASN A 18 -23.81 1.05 -23.19
CA ASN A 18 -23.95 2.18 -24.09
C ASN A 18 -22.94 2.16 -25.25
N VAL A 19 -21.70 1.75 -25.00
CA VAL A 19 -20.68 1.61 -26.06
C VAL A 19 -21.09 0.51 -27.05
N VAL A 20 -21.53 -0.66 -26.56
CA VAL A 20 -21.95 -1.77 -27.43
C VAL A 20 -23.14 -1.36 -28.29
N LEU A 21 -24.16 -0.72 -27.68
CA LEU A 21 -25.31 -0.20 -28.42
C LEU A 21 -24.89 0.87 -29.44
N GLY A 22 -23.93 1.73 -29.11
CA GLY A 22 -23.39 2.73 -30.04
C GLY A 22 -22.65 2.12 -31.23
N VAL A 23 -21.86 1.07 -31.01
CA VAL A 23 -21.16 0.35 -32.09
C VAL A 23 -22.13 -0.40 -33.01
N LEU A 24 -23.17 -1.02 -32.46
CA LEU A 24 -24.20 -1.71 -33.24
C LEU A 24 -25.09 -0.75 -34.05
N ARG A 25 -25.13 0.54 -33.70
CA ARG A 25 -25.99 1.57 -34.34
C ARG A 25 -25.24 2.46 -35.34
N ARG A 26 -23.97 2.14 -35.64
CA ARG A 26 -22.97 2.95 -36.37
C ARG A 26 -23.35 3.34 -37.81
N ASP A 27 -24.41 2.76 -38.38
CA ASP A 27 -24.81 2.96 -39.78
C ASP A 27 -25.64 4.22 -40.08
N ARG A 28 -26.07 5.01 -39.09
CA ARG A 28 -26.93 6.20 -39.34
C ARG A 28 -26.25 7.57 -39.25
N GLU A 29 -24.93 7.66 -39.05
CA GLU A 29 -24.29 8.89 -38.54
C GLU A 29 -23.23 9.54 -39.45
N ARG A 30 -22.93 8.97 -40.62
CA ARG A 30 -21.91 9.53 -41.54
C ARG A 30 -22.25 10.93 -42.07
N GLY A 31 -23.49 11.39 -41.96
CA GLY A 31 -23.95 12.66 -42.54
C GLY A 31 -23.66 13.95 -41.76
N SER A 32 -23.12 13.92 -40.53
CA SER A 32 -23.04 15.14 -39.68
C SER A 32 -21.65 15.68 -39.34
N LEU A 33 -20.59 15.07 -39.88
CA LEU A 33 -19.22 15.60 -39.72
C LEU A 33 -18.76 16.43 -40.93
N VAL A 34 -19.61 16.57 -41.96
CA VAL A 34 -19.31 17.34 -43.17
C VAL A 34 -20.34 18.47 -43.29
N GLY A 35 -20.13 19.53 -42.52
CA GLY A 35 -20.70 20.84 -42.81
C GLY A 35 -19.54 21.76 -43.15
N GLY A 36 -19.49 22.26 -44.39
CA GLY A 36 -18.53 23.29 -44.78
C GLY A 36 -18.61 24.49 -43.85
N VAL A 37 -17.48 25.16 -43.63
CA VAL A 37 -17.43 26.42 -42.88
C VAL A 37 -18.37 27.40 -43.57
N ARG A 38 -19.36 27.95 -42.87
CA ARG A 38 -20.15 29.05 -43.46
C ARG A 38 -19.24 30.27 -43.56
N GLU A 39 -19.08 30.81 -44.77
CA GLU A 39 -18.29 32.03 -45.00
C GLU A 39 -18.94 33.30 -44.42
N LYS A 40 -20.23 33.26 -44.05
CA LYS A 40 -20.98 34.41 -43.51
C LYS A 40 -21.41 34.17 -42.06
N LYS A 41 -21.17 35.17 -41.20
CA LYS A 41 -21.72 35.23 -39.83
C LYS A 41 -23.24 35.09 -39.87
N VAL A 42 -23.79 34.33 -38.93
CA VAL A 42 -25.24 34.22 -38.72
C VAL A 42 -25.70 35.51 -38.04
N LEU A 43 -26.12 36.48 -38.83
CA LEU A 43 -26.56 37.79 -38.33
C LEU A 43 -28.00 37.68 -37.81
N GLY A 44 -28.22 38.10 -36.57
CA GLY A 44 -29.57 38.30 -36.01
C GLY A 44 -30.37 37.04 -35.62
N GLU A 45 -29.83 35.82 -35.74
CA GLU A 45 -30.55 34.61 -35.29
C GLU A 45 -30.11 34.09 -33.92
N VAL A 46 -28.86 34.38 -33.49
CA VAL A 46 -28.23 33.80 -32.30
C VAL A 46 -27.68 34.90 -31.39
N ALA A 47 -28.20 34.96 -30.16
CA ALA A 47 -27.61 35.77 -29.09
C ALA A 47 -26.55 34.97 -28.33
N VAL A 48 -25.44 35.60 -27.94
CA VAL A 48 -24.44 35.01 -27.03
C VAL A 48 -24.49 35.73 -25.70
N VAL A 49 -24.92 35.04 -24.65
CA VAL A 49 -24.98 35.58 -23.28
C VAL A 49 -23.81 35.03 -22.47
N ILE A 50 -22.96 35.93 -21.96
CA ILE A 50 -21.83 35.63 -21.09
C ILE A 50 -22.12 36.20 -19.71
N ALA A 51 -22.13 35.36 -18.68
CA ALA A 51 -22.26 35.81 -17.30
C ALA A 51 -20.87 35.81 -16.62
N ALA A 52 -20.53 36.89 -15.93
CA ALA A 52 -19.22 37.09 -15.29
C ALA A 52 -19.35 37.75 -13.91
N HIS A 53 -18.41 37.44 -13.02
CA HIS A 53 -18.22 38.10 -11.72
C HIS A 53 -16.72 38.08 -11.40
N ASP A 54 -16.14 39.26 -11.16
CA ASP A 54 -14.71 39.46 -10.88
C ASP A 54 -13.79 38.66 -11.83
N ALA A 55 -13.96 38.88 -13.13
CA ALA A 55 -13.32 38.13 -14.21
C ALA A 55 -12.44 38.99 -15.15
N GLU A 56 -11.87 40.10 -14.65
CA GLU A 56 -11.05 41.04 -15.42
C GLU A 56 -9.99 40.35 -16.29
N SER A 57 -9.32 39.34 -15.72
CA SER A 57 -8.23 38.62 -16.40
C SER A 57 -8.65 37.69 -17.55
N GLU A 58 -9.93 37.36 -17.69
CA GLU A 58 -10.41 36.35 -18.66
C GLU A 58 -11.51 36.85 -19.59
N VAL A 59 -12.23 37.92 -19.22
CA VAL A 59 -13.40 38.41 -19.95
C VAL A 59 -13.06 38.85 -21.38
N ALA A 60 -11.91 39.50 -21.60
CA ALA A 60 -11.49 39.94 -22.93
C ALA A 60 -11.36 38.77 -23.92
N GLU A 61 -10.74 37.66 -23.50
CA GLU A 61 -10.60 36.48 -24.33
C GLU A 61 -11.95 35.78 -24.60
N ALA A 62 -12.86 35.80 -23.62
CA ALA A 62 -14.21 35.25 -23.75
C ALA A 62 -15.02 36.02 -24.81
N LEU A 63 -14.96 37.36 -24.74
CA LEU A 63 -15.60 38.26 -25.71
C LEU A 63 -14.97 38.10 -27.10
N ALA A 64 -13.65 37.97 -27.19
CA ALA A 64 -12.97 37.67 -28.45
C ALA A 64 -13.42 36.32 -29.04
N ALA A 65 -13.69 35.31 -28.20
CA ALA A 65 -14.24 34.03 -28.67
C ALA A 65 -15.69 34.14 -29.15
N ALA A 66 -16.55 34.88 -28.44
CA ALA A 66 -17.94 35.08 -28.82
C ALA A 66 -18.09 35.89 -30.11
N THR A 67 -17.31 36.96 -30.27
CA THR A 67 -17.35 37.85 -31.46
C THR A 67 -16.78 37.20 -32.73
N ARG A 68 -16.12 36.04 -32.62
CA ARG A 68 -15.83 35.17 -33.77
C ARG A 68 -17.04 34.39 -34.26
N LEU A 69 -18.03 34.15 -33.40
CA LEU A 69 -19.26 33.40 -33.73
C LEU A 69 -20.36 34.31 -34.28
N VAL A 70 -20.60 35.45 -33.62
CA VAL A 70 -21.71 36.38 -33.94
C VAL A 70 -21.22 37.83 -34.11
N ALA A 71 -22.11 38.76 -34.46
CA ALA A 71 -21.75 40.18 -34.47
C ALA A 71 -21.58 40.71 -33.04
N ARG A 72 -20.81 41.81 -32.85
CA ARG A 72 -20.60 42.38 -31.52
C ARG A 72 -21.92 42.79 -30.83
N GLY A 73 -22.88 43.28 -31.62
CA GLY A 73 -24.22 43.64 -31.16
C GLY A 73 -25.10 42.47 -30.72
N ASP A 74 -24.72 41.23 -31.05
CA ASP A 74 -25.44 40.01 -30.62
C ASP A 74 -24.75 39.35 -29.40
N VAL A 75 -23.73 40.00 -28.83
CA VAL A 75 -23.02 39.54 -27.62
C VAL A 75 -23.49 40.37 -26.42
N PHE A 76 -23.88 39.68 -25.36
CA PHE A 76 -24.42 40.25 -24.13
C PHE A 76 -23.60 39.78 -22.93
N LEU A 77 -22.89 40.70 -22.30
CA LEU A 77 -22.15 40.47 -21.06
C LEU A 77 -23.00 40.90 -19.86
N VAL A 78 -23.23 39.99 -18.93
CA VAL A 78 -23.82 40.27 -17.62
C VAL A 78 -22.71 40.26 -16.58
N SER A 79 -22.36 41.44 -16.07
CA SER A 79 -21.43 41.61 -14.95
C SER A 79 -22.23 41.58 -13.64
N ASP A 80 -22.15 40.49 -12.90
CA ASP A 80 -22.96 40.26 -11.71
C ASP A 80 -22.32 40.86 -10.46
N ALA A 81 -22.61 42.12 -10.15
CA ALA A 81 -22.08 42.84 -8.99
C ALA A 81 -20.54 42.71 -8.87
N SER A 82 -19.82 42.79 -10.00
CA SER A 82 -18.35 42.75 -10.03
C SER A 82 -17.77 44.01 -9.40
N THR A 83 -16.60 43.86 -8.78
CA THR A 83 -15.84 44.94 -8.13
C THR A 83 -14.58 45.33 -8.91
N ASP A 84 -14.21 44.54 -9.92
CA ASP A 84 -13.06 44.76 -10.79
C ASP A 84 -13.45 45.40 -12.15
N ARG A 85 -12.52 45.47 -13.10
CA ARG A 85 -12.74 46.10 -14.41
C ARG A 85 -13.54 45.24 -15.40
N THR A 86 -14.22 44.18 -14.96
CA THR A 86 -14.94 43.25 -15.86
C THR A 86 -15.95 43.96 -16.77
N ALA A 87 -16.78 44.85 -16.22
CA ALA A 87 -17.79 45.57 -17.00
C ALA A 87 -17.17 46.62 -17.94
N GLU A 88 -16.12 47.30 -17.49
CA GLU A 88 -15.35 48.27 -18.29
C GLU A 88 -14.75 47.61 -19.53
N ILE A 89 -14.07 46.47 -19.35
CA ILE A 89 -13.50 45.69 -20.46
C ILE A 89 -14.58 45.27 -21.45
N GLY A 90 -15.77 44.88 -20.98
CA GLY A 90 -16.91 44.59 -21.85
C GLY A 90 -17.30 45.76 -22.75
N ARG A 91 -17.39 46.96 -22.18
CA ARG A 91 -17.72 48.18 -22.92
C ARG A 91 -16.64 48.55 -23.93
N GLU A 92 -15.37 48.44 -23.54
CA GLU A 92 -14.22 48.66 -24.44
C GLU A 92 -14.23 47.71 -25.65
N HIS A 93 -14.72 46.48 -25.47
CA HIS A 93 -14.88 45.52 -26.56
C HIS A 93 -16.08 45.82 -27.48
N GLY A 94 -16.92 46.79 -27.12
CA GLY A 94 -18.08 47.21 -27.90
C GLY A 94 -19.21 46.19 -27.96
N VAL A 95 -19.38 45.40 -26.88
CA VAL A 95 -20.53 44.47 -26.72
C VAL A 95 -21.59 45.09 -25.81
N ASN A 96 -22.78 44.49 -25.75
CA ASN A 96 -23.82 44.93 -24.82
C ASN A 96 -23.44 44.49 -23.40
N VAL A 97 -23.45 45.42 -22.44
CA VAL A 97 -23.06 45.13 -21.05
C VAL A 97 -24.19 45.56 -20.11
N VAL A 98 -24.56 44.68 -19.18
CA VAL A 98 -25.45 45.01 -18.05
C VAL A 98 -24.75 44.65 -16.75
N GLU A 99 -24.92 45.50 -15.73
CA GLU A 99 -24.39 45.30 -14.39
C GLU A 99 -25.54 45.05 -13.42
N THR A 100 -25.43 44.01 -12.58
CA THR A 100 -26.44 43.75 -11.55
C THR A 100 -26.16 44.61 -10.31
N VAL A 101 -27.23 45.09 -9.66
CA VAL A 101 -27.15 45.92 -8.45
C VAL A 101 -26.85 45.11 -7.17
N SER A 102 -27.06 43.80 -7.23
CA SER A 102 -26.77 42.86 -6.15
C SER A 102 -26.37 41.50 -6.73
N PRO A 103 -25.57 40.69 -5.99
CA PRO A 103 -25.11 39.40 -6.51
C PRO A 103 -26.27 38.43 -6.71
N LEU A 104 -26.56 38.08 -7.96
CA LEU A 104 -27.60 37.13 -8.36
C LEU A 104 -27.05 35.69 -8.50
N GLY A 105 -25.72 35.54 -8.58
CA GLY A 105 -25.05 34.29 -8.87
C GLY A 105 -25.14 33.91 -10.35
N ARG A 106 -24.41 32.87 -10.78
CA ARG A 106 -24.27 32.48 -12.20
C ARG A 106 -25.61 32.34 -12.92
N SER A 107 -26.52 31.51 -12.38
CA SER A 107 -27.81 31.25 -13.01
C SER A 107 -28.73 32.47 -12.99
N GLY A 108 -28.74 33.22 -11.88
CA GLY A 108 -29.53 34.45 -11.77
C GLY A 108 -29.05 35.54 -12.73
N ALA A 109 -27.73 35.69 -12.90
CA ALA A 109 -27.13 36.59 -13.86
C ALA A 109 -27.51 36.24 -15.31
N VAL A 110 -27.50 34.95 -15.68
CA VAL A 110 -27.96 34.52 -17.01
C VAL A 110 -29.44 34.89 -17.22
N VAL A 111 -30.31 34.61 -16.25
CA VAL A 111 -31.74 34.98 -16.33
C VAL A 111 -31.92 36.50 -16.43
N ALA A 112 -31.18 37.28 -15.64
CA ALA A 112 -31.19 38.73 -15.71
C ALA A 112 -30.76 39.26 -17.09
N GLY A 113 -29.75 38.66 -17.71
CA GLY A 113 -29.33 38.97 -19.07
C GLY A 113 -30.39 38.63 -20.11
N LEU A 114 -30.96 37.42 -20.05
CA LEU A 114 -32.00 36.99 -20.99
C LEU A 114 -33.22 37.92 -20.96
N THR A 115 -33.70 38.27 -19.77
CA THR A 115 -34.85 39.13 -19.59
C THR A 115 -34.53 40.59 -19.90
N GLY A 116 -33.42 41.11 -19.37
CA GLY A 116 -33.03 42.52 -19.52
C GLY A 116 -32.75 42.92 -20.97
N PHE A 117 -32.16 42.01 -21.75
CA PHE A 117 -31.91 42.22 -23.18
C PHE A 117 -33.00 41.68 -24.10
N ARG A 118 -34.12 41.19 -23.55
CA ARG A 118 -35.25 40.64 -24.32
C ARG A 118 -34.82 39.56 -25.32
N VAL A 119 -33.81 38.77 -24.95
CA VAL A 119 -33.21 37.74 -25.83
C VAL A 119 -34.26 36.74 -26.32
N PRO A 120 -35.21 36.26 -25.49
CA PRO A 120 -36.22 35.32 -25.97
C PRO A 120 -37.16 35.88 -27.03
N GLN A 121 -37.36 37.20 -27.07
CA GLN A 121 -38.25 37.88 -28.02
C GLN A 121 -37.52 38.22 -29.33
N ASP A 122 -36.24 38.59 -29.23
CA ASP A 122 -35.52 39.18 -30.36
C ASP A 122 -34.65 38.16 -31.12
N TYR A 123 -34.37 36.99 -30.52
CA TYR A 123 -33.51 35.97 -31.10
C TYR A 123 -34.21 34.61 -31.16
N ARG A 124 -33.87 33.82 -32.18
CA ARG A 124 -34.39 32.44 -32.33
C ARG A 124 -33.64 31.44 -31.44
N TYR A 125 -32.37 31.70 -31.22
CA TYR A 125 -31.51 30.87 -30.38
C TYR A 125 -30.68 31.72 -29.43
N VAL A 126 -30.34 31.15 -28.28
CA VAL A 126 -29.36 31.74 -27.36
C VAL A 126 -28.27 30.74 -27.01
N LEU A 127 -27.03 31.19 -27.06
CA LEU A 127 -25.85 30.48 -26.60
C LEU A 127 -25.40 31.06 -25.26
N VAL A 128 -25.51 30.27 -24.20
CA VAL A 128 -25.05 30.64 -22.86
C VAL A 128 -23.61 30.17 -22.67
N LEU A 129 -22.70 31.12 -22.40
CA LEU A 129 -21.27 30.87 -22.18
C LEU A 129 -20.86 31.30 -20.76
N ASP A 130 -19.96 30.53 -20.17
CA ASP A 130 -19.19 30.99 -19.01
C ASP A 130 -17.97 31.76 -19.50
N VAL A 131 -17.42 32.61 -18.63
CA VAL A 131 -16.25 33.44 -18.97
C VAL A 131 -15.01 32.62 -19.31
N ASP A 132 -14.91 31.34 -18.92
CA ASP A 132 -13.80 30.45 -19.24
C ASP A 132 -14.07 29.56 -20.48
N HIS A 133 -15.26 29.66 -21.08
CA HIS A 133 -15.59 28.91 -22.30
C HIS A 133 -14.92 29.54 -23.53
N ARG A 134 -14.32 28.67 -24.35
CA ARG A 134 -13.72 29.04 -25.64
C ARG A 134 -14.27 28.13 -26.74
N PRO A 135 -15.46 28.43 -27.30
CA PRO A 135 -16.03 27.64 -28.39
C PRO A 135 -15.11 27.66 -29.62
N HIS A 136 -15.04 26.54 -30.34
CA HIS A 136 -14.34 26.48 -31.62
C HIS A 136 -15.02 27.43 -32.64
N PRO A 137 -14.27 28.09 -33.57
CA PRO A 137 -14.89 29.02 -34.53
C PRO A 137 -16.04 28.41 -35.34
N ALA A 138 -15.90 27.15 -35.77
CA ALA A 138 -16.97 26.37 -36.43
C ALA A 138 -18.04 25.79 -35.46
N PHE A 139 -18.24 26.36 -34.27
CA PHE A 139 -19.22 25.84 -33.30
C PHE A 139 -20.64 25.96 -33.85
N LEU A 140 -21.05 27.16 -34.27
CA LEU A 140 -22.40 27.41 -34.80
C LEU A 140 -22.68 26.62 -36.09
N ASP A 141 -21.68 26.48 -36.96
CA ASP A 141 -21.77 25.66 -38.18
C ASP A 141 -22.14 24.21 -37.89
N ARG A 142 -21.73 23.70 -36.73
CA ARG A 142 -21.95 22.31 -36.32
C ARG A 142 -23.20 22.14 -35.46
N THR A 143 -23.72 23.20 -34.84
CA THR A 143 -24.87 23.12 -33.93
C THR A 143 -26.17 23.62 -34.54
N LEU A 144 -26.16 24.66 -35.39
CA LEU A 144 -27.37 25.21 -36.00
C LEU A 144 -28.14 24.20 -36.85
N PRO A 145 -27.50 23.40 -37.74
CA PRO A 145 -28.22 22.40 -38.55
C PRO A 145 -28.91 21.31 -37.70
N ILE A 146 -28.54 21.16 -36.43
CA ILE A 146 -29.17 20.18 -35.54
C ILE A 146 -30.58 20.65 -35.15
N PHE A 147 -30.82 21.96 -35.15
CA PHE A 147 -32.13 22.56 -34.92
C PHE A 147 -33.03 22.56 -36.15
N ASP A 148 -32.65 21.94 -37.27
CA ASP A 148 -33.59 21.66 -38.37
C ASP A 148 -34.62 20.61 -37.93
N ASP A 149 -34.25 19.77 -36.96
CA ASP A 149 -35.18 18.90 -36.26
C ASP A 149 -35.96 19.70 -35.19
N PRO A 150 -37.31 19.80 -35.32
CA PRO A 150 -38.13 20.56 -34.38
C PRO A 150 -38.10 19.99 -32.96
N ASP A 151 -37.85 18.68 -32.79
CA ASP A 151 -37.78 18.04 -31.48
C ASP A 151 -36.50 18.44 -30.72
N VAL A 152 -35.45 18.89 -31.42
CA VAL A 152 -34.22 19.37 -30.77
C VAL A 152 -34.46 20.78 -30.25
N VAL A 153 -34.44 20.93 -28.93
CA VAL A 153 -34.69 22.22 -28.26
C VAL A 153 -33.45 22.79 -27.59
N ALA A 154 -32.43 21.98 -27.36
CA ALA A 154 -31.14 22.45 -26.89
C ALA A 154 -29.99 21.61 -27.44
N VAL A 155 -28.83 22.25 -27.59
CA VAL A 155 -27.56 21.62 -27.97
C VAL A 155 -26.52 21.94 -26.90
N ALA A 156 -25.83 20.90 -26.44
CA ALA A 156 -24.76 21.00 -25.46
C ALA A 156 -23.39 20.85 -26.15
N GLY A 157 -22.45 21.72 -25.78
CA GLY A 157 -21.08 21.70 -26.29
C GLY A 157 -20.26 20.51 -25.77
N PHE A 158 -19.23 20.16 -26.54
CA PHE A 158 -18.27 19.10 -26.21
C PHE A 158 -17.05 19.68 -25.49
N ALA A 159 -16.95 19.46 -24.17
CA ALA A 159 -15.88 19.97 -23.33
C ALA A 159 -14.52 19.39 -23.74
N ARG A 160 -13.53 20.26 -23.91
CA ARG A 160 -12.12 19.91 -24.08
C ARG A 160 -11.26 20.75 -23.15
N THR A 161 -10.53 20.07 -22.28
CA THR A 161 -9.56 20.71 -21.39
C THR A 161 -8.52 21.47 -22.19
N ASP A 162 -8.33 22.75 -21.86
CA ASP A 162 -7.22 23.52 -22.39
C ASP A 162 -5.92 23.15 -21.65
N TRP A 163 -4.93 22.66 -22.39
CA TRP A 163 -3.62 22.28 -21.86
C TRP A 163 -2.58 23.41 -21.95
N THR A 164 -2.83 24.44 -22.76
CA THR A 164 -1.81 25.36 -23.29
C THR A 164 -1.63 26.65 -22.49
N THR A 165 -2.69 27.14 -21.85
CA THR A 165 -2.71 28.51 -21.29
C THR A 165 -2.25 28.63 -19.83
N ALA A 166 -1.99 27.53 -19.11
CA ALA A 166 -1.58 27.58 -17.70
C ALA A 166 -0.32 26.75 -17.43
N ARG A 167 0.71 27.37 -16.85
CA ARG A 167 1.84 26.64 -16.25
C ARG A 167 1.33 25.91 -15.00
N ARG A 168 1.49 24.59 -14.96
CA ARG A 168 0.98 23.73 -13.88
C ARG A 168 2.12 22.96 -13.21
N GLY A 169 2.14 22.98 -11.88
CA GLY A 169 2.98 22.05 -11.10
C GLY A 169 2.51 20.59 -11.27
N PRO A 170 3.28 19.60 -10.75
CA PRO A 170 2.94 18.17 -10.87
C PRO A 170 1.52 17.83 -10.40
N LEU A 171 1.11 18.32 -9.23
CA LEU A 171 -0.23 18.10 -8.69
C LEU A 171 -1.32 18.76 -9.53
N GLY A 172 -1.06 19.94 -10.09
CA GLY A 172 -2.01 20.61 -10.96
C GLY A 172 -2.21 19.86 -12.28
N ARG A 173 -1.13 19.32 -12.86
CA ARG A 173 -1.22 18.42 -14.01
C ARG A 173 -2.03 17.16 -13.69
N LEU A 174 -1.84 16.55 -12.53
CA LEU A 174 -2.62 15.39 -12.10
C LEU A 174 -4.12 15.70 -12.02
N VAL A 175 -4.48 16.79 -11.34
CA VAL A 175 -5.88 17.19 -11.14
C VAL A 175 -6.55 17.57 -12.48
N THR A 176 -5.87 18.37 -13.30
CA THR A 176 -6.37 18.75 -14.63
C THR A 176 -6.50 17.52 -15.55
N ALA A 177 -5.52 16.60 -15.54
CA ALA A 177 -5.59 15.35 -16.29
C ALA A 177 -6.79 14.50 -15.86
N HIS A 178 -7.00 14.35 -14.55
CA HIS A 178 -8.13 13.61 -14.01
C HIS A 178 -9.46 14.22 -14.43
N ARG A 179 -9.60 15.54 -14.30
CA ARG A 179 -10.81 16.27 -14.71
C ARG A 179 -11.08 16.11 -16.22
N GLY A 180 -10.08 16.37 -17.05
CA GLY A 180 -10.21 16.25 -18.50
C GLY A 180 -10.50 14.83 -18.96
N ARG A 181 -9.89 13.83 -18.31
CA ARG A 181 -10.20 12.42 -18.54
C ARG A 181 -11.64 12.09 -18.17
N ALA A 182 -12.11 12.56 -17.02
CA ALA A 182 -13.50 12.34 -16.59
C ALA A 182 -14.49 12.92 -17.62
N TYR A 183 -14.25 14.15 -18.12
CA TYR A 183 -15.04 14.71 -19.22
C TYR A 183 -14.98 13.86 -20.49
N ALA A 184 -13.78 13.42 -20.89
CA ALA A 184 -13.58 12.64 -22.10
C ALA A 184 -14.36 11.32 -22.05
N LEU A 185 -14.23 10.58 -20.95
CA LEU A 185 -14.90 9.31 -20.74
C LEU A 185 -16.40 9.50 -20.62
N ALA A 186 -16.86 10.46 -19.82
CA ALA A 186 -18.28 10.68 -19.65
C ALA A 186 -18.95 11.12 -20.96
N GLN A 187 -18.34 12.03 -21.73
CA GLN A 187 -18.85 12.42 -23.05
C GLN A 187 -18.72 11.34 -24.12
N LEU A 188 -17.75 10.41 -24.02
CA LEU A 188 -17.62 9.29 -24.94
C LEU A 188 -18.61 8.17 -24.65
N LEU A 189 -18.77 7.81 -23.37
CA LEU A 189 -19.49 6.62 -22.91
C LEU A 189 -20.97 6.91 -22.63
N LEU A 190 -21.33 8.15 -22.30
CA LEU A 190 -22.72 8.56 -22.04
C LEU A 190 -23.36 9.31 -23.23
N THR A 191 -22.60 9.61 -24.29
CA THR A 191 -23.17 10.20 -25.52
C THR A 191 -23.34 9.11 -26.58
N ILE A 192 -24.51 8.48 -26.60
CA ILE A 192 -25.00 7.76 -27.79
C ILE A 192 -25.77 8.76 -28.64
N ILE A 193 -25.42 8.80 -29.92
CA ILE A 193 -25.80 9.82 -30.87
C ILE A 193 -27.23 9.58 -31.37
N ARG A 194 -28.04 10.65 -31.33
CA ARG A 194 -29.28 10.96 -32.07
C ARG A 194 -30.48 9.99 -32.07
N THR A 195 -30.45 8.80 -31.47
CA THR A 195 -31.61 7.89 -31.49
C THR A 195 -32.12 7.52 -30.08
N ARG A 196 -33.07 8.33 -29.59
CA ARG A 196 -33.94 8.21 -28.40
C ARG A 196 -33.40 8.58 -26.98
N PRO A 197 -34.24 9.20 -26.12
CA PRO A 197 -33.86 10.02 -24.94
C PRO A 197 -33.47 9.27 -23.65
N ASN A 198 -33.07 8.00 -23.69
CA ASN A 198 -33.07 7.18 -22.47
C ASN A 198 -31.78 7.21 -21.62
N ALA A 199 -30.68 7.83 -22.08
CA ALA A 199 -29.42 7.92 -21.31
C ALA A 199 -28.47 9.03 -21.80
N GLU A 200 -28.98 10.20 -22.21
CA GLU A 200 -28.12 11.25 -22.76
C GLU A 200 -27.23 11.90 -21.69
N ALA A 201 -25.92 12.01 -21.97
CA ALA A 201 -24.92 12.71 -21.16
C ALA A 201 -25.40 14.08 -20.62
N ALA A 202 -26.24 14.78 -21.38
CA ALA A 202 -26.84 16.07 -21.01
C ALA A 202 -27.65 16.05 -19.71
N ARG A 203 -28.13 14.88 -19.24
CA ARG A 203 -28.84 14.72 -17.95
C ARG A 203 -27.91 14.47 -16.77
N VAL A 204 -26.72 13.94 -17.05
CA VAL A 204 -25.78 13.40 -16.06
C VAL A 204 -24.55 14.29 -15.92
N LEU A 205 -24.33 15.23 -16.85
CA LEU A 205 -23.17 16.10 -16.87
C LEU A 205 -23.59 17.55 -17.12
N PRO A 206 -23.08 18.51 -16.34
CA PRO A 206 -23.14 19.90 -16.73
C PRO A 206 -22.26 20.05 -17.97
N SER A 207 -22.85 20.55 -19.04
CA SER A 207 -22.19 20.69 -20.33
C SER A 207 -21.82 22.15 -20.58
N PRO A 208 -20.62 22.44 -21.12
CA PRO A 208 -20.23 23.80 -21.47
C PRO A 208 -21.00 24.28 -22.71
N ALA A 209 -21.08 25.60 -22.87
CA ALA A 209 -21.67 26.29 -24.01
C ALA A 209 -23.01 25.69 -24.50
N ARG A 210 -24.09 25.98 -23.77
CA ARG A 210 -25.41 25.45 -24.13
C ARG A 210 -26.13 26.42 -25.05
N MET A 211 -26.62 25.89 -26.16
CA MET A 211 -27.47 26.61 -27.10
C MET A 211 -28.91 26.15 -26.94
N PHE A 212 -29.86 27.07 -26.79
CA PHE A 212 -31.28 26.77 -26.64
C PHE A 212 -32.08 27.42 -27.77
N ARG A 213 -33.20 26.79 -28.15
CA ARG A 213 -34.31 27.54 -28.75
C ARG A 213 -34.85 28.49 -27.70
N THR A 214 -35.04 29.75 -28.06
CA THR A 214 -35.60 30.73 -27.12
C THR A 214 -37.03 30.38 -26.69
N SER A 215 -37.80 29.73 -27.57
CA SER A 215 -39.17 29.27 -27.33
C SER A 215 -39.34 28.28 -26.17
N VAL A 216 -38.28 27.61 -25.70
CA VAL A 216 -38.36 26.72 -24.53
C VAL A 216 -37.98 27.41 -23.22
N LEU A 217 -37.35 28.58 -23.26
CA LEU A 217 -36.84 29.25 -22.06
C LEU A 217 -37.95 29.76 -21.14
N GLU A 218 -39.12 30.08 -21.69
CA GLU A 218 -40.29 30.50 -20.91
C GLU A 218 -40.90 29.34 -20.09
N ARG A 219 -40.57 28.09 -20.44
CA ARG A 219 -41.12 26.88 -19.83
C ARG A 219 -40.12 26.14 -18.93
N VAL A 220 -38.91 26.71 -18.78
CA VAL A 220 -37.81 26.10 -18.04
C VAL A 220 -37.26 27.10 -17.05
N ASP A 221 -37.16 26.70 -15.79
CA ASP A 221 -36.51 27.49 -14.76
C ASP A 221 -35.00 27.28 -14.84
N LEU A 222 -34.28 28.31 -15.33
CA LEU A 222 -32.82 28.33 -15.43
C LEU A 222 -32.12 28.67 -14.11
N ALA A 223 -32.85 29.17 -13.11
CA ALA A 223 -32.32 29.56 -11.81
C ALA A 223 -33.16 29.01 -10.63
N PRO A 224 -33.41 27.68 -10.58
CA PRO A 224 -34.28 27.09 -9.58
C PRO A 224 -33.72 27.25 -8.17
N GLU A 225 -34.58 27.71 -7.26
CA GLU A 225 -34.22 27.95 -5.87
C GLU A 225 -33.63 26.69 -5.22
N GLY A 226 -32.54 26.86 -4.47
CA GLY A 226 -31.90 25.78 -3.72
C GLY A 226 -31.08 24.77 -4.55
N VAL A 227 -30.87 25.00 -5.85
CA VAL A 227 -30.00 24.16 -6.71
C VAL A 227 -28.66 24.85 -6.99
N PRO A 228 -27.53 24.40 -6.41
CA PRO A 228 -26.22 25.01 -6.64
C PRO A 228 -25.69 24.87 -8.07
N VAL A 229 -26.26 23.94 -8.85
CA VAL A 229 -25.90 23.66 -10.25
C VAL A 229 -27.19 23.43 -11.05
N ALA A 230 -27.91 24.52 -11.33
CA ALA A 230 -29.17 24.54 -12.09
C ALA A 230 -29.12 23.74 -13.39
N ASP A 231 -27.96 23.80 -14.03
CA ASP A 231 -27.50 23.02 -15.17
C ASP A 231 -27.91 21.53 -15.19
N PHE A 232 -27.91 20.83 -14.05
CA PHE A 232 -28.36 19.43 -13.96
C PHE A 232 -29.88 19.30 -14.02
N ASP A 233 -30.59 20.26 -13.46
CA ASP A 233 -32.05 20.24 -13.35
C ASP A 233 -32.71 20.67 -14.67
N VAL A 234 -32.16 21.68 -15.35
CA VAL A 234 -32.65 22.22 -16.63
C VAL A 234 -32.91 21.13 -17.68
N SER A 235 -31.94 20.23 -17.89
CA SER A 235 -32.11 19.11 -18.84
C SER A 235 -33.28 18.22 -18.41
N ASN A 236 -33.41 17.92 -17.12
CA ASN A 236 -34.49 17.08 -16.60
C ASN A 236 -35.86 17.79 -16.70
N GLN A 237 -35.92 19.10 -16.51
CA GLN A 237 -37.14 19.90 -16.71
C GLN A 237 -37.64 19.81 -18.15
N ILE A 238 -36.76 19.93 -19.15
CA ILE A 238 -37.09 19.81 -20.58
C ILE A 238 -37.79 18.46 -20.86
N TYR A 239 -37.24 17.35 -20.37
CA TYR A 239 -37.84 16.04 -20.61
C TYR A 239 -39.11 15.81 -19.79
N ARG A 240 -39.16 16.26 -18.53
CA ARG A 240 -40.35 16.13 -17.67
C ARG A 240 -41.54 16.90 -18.24
N ALA A 241 -41.29 18.08 -18.81
CA ALA A 241 -42.30 18.89 -19.46
C ALA A 241 -42.56 18.50 -20.92
N GLY A 242 -41.88 17.46 -21.45
CA GLY A 242 -42.07 16.97 -22.81
C GLY A 242 -41.74 17.99 -23.90
N LEU A 243 -40.82 18.93 -23.62
CA LEU A 243 -40.53 20.06 -24.51
C LEU A 243 -39.69 19.68 -25.74
N GLY A 244 -39.03 18.52 -25.71
CA GLY A 244 -38.16 18.04 -26.78
C GLY A 244 -36.95 17.31 -26.22
N ARG A 245 -35.84 17.35 -26.96
CA ARG A 245 -34.57 16.68 -26.62
C ARG A 245 -33.37 17.61 -26.62
N VAL A 246 -32.38 17.25 -25.80
CA VAL A 246 -31.08 17.94 -25.68
C VAL A 246 -29.99 17.09 -26.32
N VAL A 247 -29.31 17.62 -27.34
CA VAL A 247 -28.31 16.86 -28.10
C VAL A 247 -26.90 17.33 -27.77
N VAL A 248 -26.00 16.40 -27.44
CA VAL A 248 -24.55 16.69 -27.33
C VAL A 248 -23.89 16.45 -28.69
N VAL A 249 -23.23 17.46 -29.23
CA VAL A 249 -22.60 17.40 -30.56
C VAL A 249 -21.09 17.28 -30.41
N ARG A 250 -20.51 16.13 -30.77
CA ARG A 250 -19.05 15.89 -30.66
C ARG A 250 -18.18 16.91 -31.39
N GLY A 251 -18.69 17.45 -32.51
CA GLY A 251 -18.01 18.49 -33.28
C GLY A 251 -18.08 19.88 -32.63
N ALA A 252 -19.03 20.14 -31.72
CA ALA A 252 -19.22 21.44 -31.08
C ALA A 252 -18.24 21.63 -29.92
N VAL A 253 -16.94 21.58 -30.21
CA VAL A 253 -15.88 21.59 -29.20
C VAL A 253 -15.79 22.95 -28.50
N VAL A 254 -15.68 22.91 -27.17
CA VAL A 254 -15.51 24.08 -26.31
C VAL A 254 -14.29 23.86 -25.44
N GLY A 255 -13.29 24.73 -25.58
CA GLY A 255 -12.17 24.80 -24.64
C GLY A 255 -12.67 25.23 -23.27
N THR A 256 -12.32 24.47 -22.23
CA THR A 256 -12.65 24.78 -20.83
C THR A 256 -11.40 24.84 -19.98
N ARG A 257 -11.39 25.74 -18.98
CA ARG A 257 -10.25 25.90 -18.06
C ARG A 257 -10.47 25.12 -16.77
N ASP A 258 -9.97 23.90 -16.75
CA ASP A 258 -10.19 22.99 -15.62
C ASP A 258 -9.43 23.38 -14.34
N PRO A 259 -9.85 22.87 -13.16
CA PRO A 259 -9.11 23.05 -11.92
C PRO A 259 -7.67 22.53 -12.03
N ASP A 260 -6.73 23.32 -11.51
CA ASP A 260 -5.30 23.01 -11.42
C ASP A 260 -4.83 22.91 -9.97
N THR A 261 -5.75 22.98 -9.01
CA THR A 261 -5.48 22.75 -7.59
C THR A 261 -6.43 21.68 -7.04
N PRO A 262 -5.96 20.81 -6.12
CA PRO A 262 -6.82 19.83 -5.47
C PRO A 262 -8.02 20.47 -4.76
N ARG A 263 -7.83 21.66 -4.17
CA ARG A 263 -8.91 22.41 -3.51
C ARG A 263 -9.98 22.86 -4.50
N GLY A 264 -9.57 23.44 -5.63
CA GLY A 264 -10.49 23.88 -6.69
C GLY A 264 -11.30 22.69 -7.22
N TYR A 265 -10.62 21.57 -7.45
CA TYR A 265 -11.25 20.32 -7.89
C TYR A 265 -12.27 19.79 -6.88
N VAL A 266 -11.89 19.59 -5.61
CA VAL A 266 -12.82 19.06 -4.60
C VAL A 266 -14.01 19.99 -4.39
N ARG A 267 -13.82 21.31 -4.42
CA ARG A 267 -14.92 22.28 -4.33
C ARG A 267 -15.89 22.12 -5.51
N GLN A 268 -15.36 22.09 -6.74
CA GLN A 268 -16.16 21.92 -7.96
C GLN A 268 -16.88 20.55 -7.95
N ALA A 269 -16.14 19.46 -7.74
CA ALA A 269 -16.69 18.10 -7.70
C ALA A 269 -17.76 17.93 -6.62
N ARG A 270 -17.58 18.53 -5.43
CA ARG A 270 -18.60 18.49 -4.36
C ARG A 270 -19.87 19.24 -4.74
N GLN A 271 -19.73 20.42 -5.34
CA GLN A 271 -20.90 21.19 -5.78
C GLN A 271 -21.69 20.44 -6.85
N TRP A 272 -20.98 19.76 -7.75
CA TRP A 272 -21.58 18.92 -8.78
C TRP A 272 -22.23 17.66 -8.20
N ALA A 273 -21.59 16.99 -7.24
CA ALA A 273 -22.15 15.84 -6.56
C ALA A 273 -23.43 16.21 -5.79
N VAL A 274 -23.47 17.38 -5.12
CA VAL A 274 -24.68 17.89 -4.47
C VAL A 274 -25.77 18.18 -5.51
N GLY A 275 -25.44 18.86 -6.61
CA GLY A 275 -26.39 19.14 -7.70
C GLY A 275 -26.96 17.87 -8.33
N PHE A 276 -26.11 16.86 -8.55
CA PHE A 276 -26.52 15.53 -9.01
C PHE A 276 -27.51 14.87 -8.04
N TRP A 277 -27.19 14.80 -6.75
CA TRP A 277 -28.08 14.18 -5.76
C TRP A 277 -29.40 14.92 -5.58
N GLN A 278 -29.39 16.26 -5.68
CA GLN A 278 -30.62 17.06 -5.67
C GLN A 278 -31.46 16.82 -6.93
N ALA A 279 -30.83 16.68 -8.10
CA ALA A 279 -31.52 16.33 -9.33
C ALA A 279 -32.16 14.93 -9.23
N VAL A 280 -31.46 13.94 -8.66
CA VAL A 280 -32.01 12.60 -8.36
C VAL A 280 -33.20 12.70 -7.39
N ARG A 281 -33.08 13.48 -6.31
CA ARG A 281 -34.15 13.68 -5.32
C ARG A 281 -35.40 14.32 -5.94
N ARG A 282 -35.23 15.38 -6.74
CA ARG A 282 -36.34 16.15 -7.34
C ARG A 282 -37.06 15.41 -8.46
N ASN A 283 -36.33 14.62 -9.24
CA ASN A 283 -36.91 13.87 -10.36
C ASN A 283 -37.40 12.47 -9.94
N GLY A 284 -37.05 12.02 -8.74
CA GLY A 284 -37.47 10.73 -8.19
C GLY A 284 -36.96 9.52 -8.97
N LEU A 285 -37.41 8.33 -8.57
CA LEU A 285 -37.15 7.06 -9.27
C LEU A 285 -38.40 6.51 -9.99
N ARG A 286 -39.46 7.33 -10.17
CA ARG A 286 -40.78 6.84 -10.63
C ARG A 286 -41.12 7.23 -12.08
N ARG A 287 -41.55 6.18 -12.81
CA ARG A 287 -42.16 6.05 -14.16
C ARG A 287 -41.46 6.75 -15.34
N GLY A 288 -41.11 5.91 -16.32
CA GLY A 288 -40.48 6.27 -17.58
C GLY A 288 -39.06 5.68 -17.67
N PRO A 289 -38.64 5.12 -18.83
CA PRO A 289 -37.30 4.55 -19.02
C PRO A 289 -36.18 5.57 -18.77
N GLN A 290 -36.53 6.85 -18.87
CA GLN A 290 -35.71 8.03 -18.69
C GLN A 290 -35.29 8.27 -17.23
N VAL A 291 -36.22 8.07 -16.28
CA VAL A 291 -36.00 8.24 -14.83
C VAL A 291 -35.24 7.03 -14.27
N LEU A 292 -35.48 5.84 -14.83
CA LEU A 292 -34.75 4.62 -14.50
C LEU A 292 -33.26 4.70 -14.84
N GLY A 293 -32.88 5.36 -15.95
CA GLY A 293 -31.48 5.55 -16.34
C GLY A 293 -30.66 6.40 -15.35
N LEU A 294 -31.24 7.50 -14.85
CA LEU A 294 -30.60 8.33 -13.82
C LEU A 294 -30.47 7.59 -12.49
N GLY A 295 -31.51 6.86 -12.09
CA GLY A 295 -31.51 6.02 -10.89
C GLY A 295 -30.45 4.90 -10.95
N TRP A 296 -30.34 4.22 -12.09
CA TRP A 296 -29.33 3.19 -12.31
C TRP A 296 -27.91 3.77 -12.21
N PHE A 297 -27.64 4.90 -12.87
CA PHE A 297 -26.35 5.59 -12.77
C PHE A 297 -26.00 5.98 -11.32
N ALA A 298 -27.00 6.41 -10.54
CA ALA A 298 -26.80 6.73 -9.12
C ALA A 298 -26.43 5.49 -8.29
N VAL A 299 -27.15 4.37 -8.46
CA VAL A 299 -26.85 3.09 -7.77
C VAL A 299 -25.46 2.58 -8.13
N GLU A 300 -25.15 2.56 -9.43
CA GLU A 300 -23.86 2.13 -9.95
C GLU A 300 -22.70 2.98 -9.41
N SER A 301 -22.89 4.30 -9.35
CA SER A 301 -21.89 5.23 -8.81
C SER A 301 -21.67 5.04 -7.30
N VAL A 302 -22.74 4.77 -6.54
CA VAL A 302 -22.65 4.47 -5.09
C VAL A 302 -21.93 3.15 -4.85
N LEU A 303 -22.32 2.09 -5.57
CA LEU A 303 -21.70 0.78 -5.44
C LEU A 303 -20.21 0.85 -5.79
N THR A 304 -19.86 1.48 -6.91
CA THR A 304 -18.47 1.67 -7.33
C THR A 304 -17.68 2.46 -6.29
N SER A 305 -18.26 3.54 -5.75
CA SER A 305 -17.62 4.35 -4.72
C SER A 305 -17.39 3.57 -3.42
N ALA A 306 -18.38 2.78 -2.97
CA ALA A 306 -18.26 1.95 -1.78
C ALA A 306 -17.18 0.87 -1.94
N VAL A 307 -17.16 0.18 -3.08
CA VAL A 307 -16.13 -0.85 -3.38
C VAL A 307 -14.75 -0.21 -3.43
N LEU A 308 -14.57 0.90 -4.15
CA LEU A 308 -13.28 1.60 -4.23
C LEU A 308 -12.76 2.00 -2.85
N LEU A 309 -13.63 2.46 -1.94
CA LEU A 309 -13.25 2.78 -0.56
C LEU A 309 -12.95 1.55 0.29
N ALA A 310 -13.58 0.40 0.02
CA ALA A 310 -13.32 -0.85 0.71
C ALA A 310 -11.99 -1.52 0.27
N LEU A 311 -11.56 -1.32 -0.99
CA LEU A 311 -10.39 -2.01 -1.56
C LEU A 311 -9.09 -1.89 -0.75
N PRO A 312 -8.69 -0.71 -0.22
CA PRO A 312 -7.49 -0.62 0.61
C PRO A 312 -7.55 -1.52 1.86
N PHE A 313 -8.74 -1.68 2.45
CA PHE A 313 -8.96 -2.53 3.61
C PHE A 313 -8.95 -4.01 3.23
N LEU A 314 -9.66 -4.38 2.16
CA LEU A 314 -9.69 -5.76 1.66
C LEU A 314 -8.30 -6.26 1.26
N LEU A 315 -7.49 -5.39 0.63
CA LEU A 315 -6.09 -5.67 0.31
C LEU A 315 -5.25 -5.85 1.58
N GLY A 316 -5.33 -4.90 2.51
CA GLY A 316 -4.52 -4.96 3.71
C GLY A 316 -4.84 -6.19 4.57
N PHE A 317 -6.12 -6.57 4.70
CA PHE A 317 -6.54 -7.71 5.53
C PHE A 317 -6.23 -9.06 4.84
N GLY A 318 -5.63 -9.05 3.65
CA GLY A 318 -5.34 -10.26 2.89
C GLY A 318 -6.59 -10.93 2.30
N LEU A 319 -7.76 -10.28 2.35
CA LEU A 319 -9.02 -10.79 1.78
C LEU A 319 -9.00 -10.72 0.24
N LEU A 320 -8.17 -9.85 -0.34
CA LEU A 320 -7.93 -9.78 -1.78
C LEU A 320 -6.42 -9.74 -2.07
N PRO A 321 -5.92 -10.52 -3.05
CA PRO A 321 -4.52 -10.44 -3.45
C PRO A 321 -4.26 -9.14 -4.21
N VAL A 322 -3.04 -8.60 -4.09
CA VAL A 322 -2.64 -7.34 -4.75
C VAL A 322 -2.85 -7.36 -6.27
N TRP A 323 -2.64 -8.52 -6.90
CA TRP A 323 -2.89 -8.72 -8.32
C TRP A 323 -4.33 -8.48 -8.73
N THR A 324 -5.30 -8.74 -7.85
CA THR A 324 -6.72 -8.48 -8.13
C THR A 324 -7.00 -6.98 -8.24
N VAL A 325 -6.34 -6.14 -7.44
CA VAL A 325 -6.48 -4.68 -7.54
C VAL A 325 -5.71 -4.13 -8.73
N LEU A 326 -4.51 -4.65 -9.00
CA LEU A 326 -3.72 -4.23 -10.15
C LEU A 326 -4.43 -4.56 -11.48
N LEU A 327 -4.94 -5.78 -11.62
CA LEU A 327 -5.64 -6.22 -12.83
C LEU A 327 -7.08 -5.71 -12.91
N GLY A 328 -7.75 -5.55 -11.77
CA GLY A 328 -9.16 -5.16 -11.71
C GLY A 328 -9.39 -3.66 -11.69
N VAL A 329 -8.44 -2.84 -11.22
CA VAL A 329 -8.61 -1.38 -11.09
C VAL A 329 -7.56 -0.64 -11.91
N PHE A 330 -6.27 -0.88 -11.64
CA PHE A 330 -5.20 -0.09 -12.26
C PHE A 330 -5.12 -0.34 -13.77
N LEU A 331 -5.10 -1.59 -14.21
CA LEU A 331 -4.98 -1.91 -15.63
C LEU A 331 -6.16 -1.35 -16.46
N PRO A 332 -7.44 -1.55 -16.10
CA PRO A 332 -8.55 -0.93 -16.83
C PRO A 332 -8.50 0.60 -16.80
N ASP A 333 -8.13 1.21 -15.68
CA ASP A 333 -8.03 2.67 -15.56
C ASP A 333 -6.92 3.24 -16.46
N LEU A 334 -5.76 2.56 -16.53
CA LEU A 334 -4.65 2.87 -17.43
C LEU A 334 -5.05 2.71 -18.89
N LEU A 335 -5.73 1.62 -19.26
CA LEU A 335 -6.21 1.38 -20.63
C LEU A 335 -7.21 2.45 -21.07
N LEU A 336 -8.16 2.83 -20.21
CA LEU A 336 -9.09 3.93 -20.47
C LEU A 336 -8.36 5.27 -20.62
N THR A 337 -7.33 5.50 -19.82
CA THR A 337 -6.51 6.72 -19.91
C THR A 337 -5.71 6.77 -21.21
N ALA A 338 -5.11 5.65 -21.62
CA ALA A 338 -4.41 5.52 -22.89
C ALA A 338 -5.37 5.75 -24.08
N LEU A 339 -6.59 5.21 -24.01
CA LEU A 339 -7.63 5.47 -25.01
C LEU A 339 -7.98 6.96 -25.10
N VAL A 340 -8.15 7.65 -23.98
CA VAL A 340 -8.40 9.10 -23.94
C VAL A 340 -7.22 9.88 -24.53
N ALA A 341 -5.99 9.54 -24.13
CA ALA A 341 -4.77 10.18 -24.63
C ALA A 341 -4.64 10.05 -26.15
N LEU A 342 -4.89 8.85 -26.68
CA LEU A 342 -4.85 8.56 -28.12
C LEU A 342 -5.95 9.31 -28.87
N ARG A 343 -7.20 9.24 -28.37
CA ARG A 343 -8.36 9.87 -29.02
C ARG A 343 -8.27 11.39 -29.05
N GLN A 344 -7.78 12.01 -27.99
CA GLN A 344 -7.62 13.46 -27.94
C GLN A 344 -6.29 13.95 -28.54
N ARG A 345 -5.37 13.03 -28.86
CA ARG A 345 -3.98 13.31 -29.26
C ARG A 345 -3.27 14.20 -28.23
N GLN A 346 -3.40 13.83 -26.95
CA GLN A 346 -2.87 14.59 -25.82
C GLN A 346 -2.04 13.65 -24.91
N PRO A 347 -0.70 13.58 -25.08
CA PRO A 347 0.15 12.71 -24.25
C PRO A 347 0.22 13.17 -22.79
N GLY A 348 -0.24 14.39 -22.46
CA GLY A 348 -0.29 14.93 -21.09
C GLY A 348 -1.09 14.10 -20.09
N TYR A 349 -1.96 13.19 -20.55
CA TYR A 349 -2.68 12.24 -19.69
C TYR A 349 -1.83 11.05 -19.23
N LEU A 350 -0.75 10.70 -19.93
CA LEU A 350 0.00 9.46 -19.70
C LEU A 350 0.85 9.49 -18.43
N LEU A 351 1.59 10.58 -18.19
CA LEU A 351 2.44 10.69 -17.00
C LEU A 351 1.60 10.68 -15.69
N PRO A 352 0.45 11.37 -15.59
CA PRO A 352 -0.41 11.28 -14.42
C PRO A 352 -1.16 9.95 -14.28
N ALA A 353 -1.22 9.11 -15.32
CA ALA A 353 -2.11 7.94 -15.39
C ALA A 353 -1.94 6.98 -14.21
N LEU A 354 -0.72 6.79 -13.72
CA LEU A 354 -0.42 5.93 -12.57
C LEU A 354 -1.12 6.38 -11.27
N PHE A 355 -1.42 7.67 -11.14
CA PHE A 355 -2.01 8.27 -9.94
C PHE A 355 -3.51 8.58 -10.09
N LEU A 356 -4.09 8.42 -11.29
CA LEU A 356 -5.52 8.66 -11.51
C LEU A 356 -6.45 7.74 -10.71
N PRO A 357 -6.12 6.45 -10.46
CA PRO A 357 -6.90 5.61 -9.55
C PRO A 357 -7.05 6.20 -8.14
N LEU A 358 -6.04 6.93 -7.65
CA LEU A 358 -6.11 7.59 -6.35
C LEU A 358 -7.08 8.78 -6.36
N MET A 359 -7.16 9.51 -7.48
CA MET A 359 -8.15 10.57 -7.65
C MET A 359 -9.58 10.01 -7.69
N ARG A 360 -9.79 8.77 -8.14
CA ARG A 360 -11.10 8.11 -8.06
C ARG A 360 -11.53 7.81 -6.62
N LEU A 361 -10.59 7.57 -5.70
CA LEU A 361 -10.91 7.48 -4.27
C LEU A 361 -11.41 8.83 -3.75
N VAL A 362 -10.81 9.94 -4.20
CA VAL A 362 -11.27 11.29 -3.86
C VAL A 362 -12.69 11.50 -4.38
N ASP A 363 -12.98 11.12 -5.62
CA ASP A 363 -14.33 11.21 -6.20
C ASP A 363 -15.34 10.37 -5.41
N ALA A 364 -14.97 9.16 -5.01
CA ALA A 364 -15.81 8.27 -4.21
C ALA A 364 -16.16 8.89 -2.85
N VAL A 365 -15.18 9.46 -2.14
CA VAL A 365 -15.42 10.19 -0.89
C VAL A 365 -16.32 11.41 -1.13
N VAL A 366 -16.06 12.20 -2.17
CA VAL A 366 -16.83 13.41 -2.48
C VAL A 366 -18.28 13.07 -2.82
N LEU A 367 -18.51 12.05 -3.65
CA LEU A 367 -19.85 11.61 -4.06
C LEU A 367 -20.67 11.15 -2.84
N LEU A 368 -20.12 10.27 -2.01
CA LEU A 368 -20.83 9.71 -0.86
C LEU A 368 -21.04 10.74 0.26
N SER A 369 -20.05 11.59 0.52
CA SER A 369 -20.18 12.67 1.53
C SER A 369 -21.12 13.80 1.10
N ALA A 370 -21.39 13.94 -0.20
CA ALA A 370 -22.36 14.89 -0.73
C ALA A 370 -23.81 14.43 -0.53
N LEU A 371 -24.07 13.12 -0.41
CA LEU A 371 -25.42 12.56 -0.32
C LEU A 371 -26.27 13.18 0.82
N PRO A 372 -25.79 13.28 2.08
CA PRO A 372 -26.58 13.90 3.16
C PRO A 372 -26.86 15.39 2.91
N HIS A 373 -26.02 16.07 2.12
CA HIS A 373 -26.18 17.49 1.83
C HIS A 373 -27.27 17.75 0.80
N ALA A 374 -27.68 16.75 0.02
CA ALA A 374 -28.80 16.88 -0.91
C ALA A 374 -30.17 17.00 -0.21
N PHE A 375 -30.22 16.59 1.06
CA PHE A 375 -31.43 16.64 1.90
C PHE A 375 -31.47 17.84 2.85
N ARG A 376 -30.49 18.75 2.78
CA ARG A 376 -30.51 20.00 3.54
C ARG A 376 -30.99 21.14 2.65
N ASP A 377 -32.08 21.77 3.04
CA ASP A 377 -32.57 22.97 2.37
C ASP A 377 -31.61 24.13 2.71
N ARG A 378 -31.09 24.80 1.68
CA ARG A 378 -30.18 25.94 1.81
C ARG A 378 -30.75 27.13 1.06
N PRO A 379 -30.59 28.36 1.60
CA PRO A 379 -31.02 29.57 0.93
C PRO A 379 -30.36 29.74 -0.44
N ALA A 380 -31.12 30.27 -1.39
CA ALA A 380 -30.80 30.35 -2.81
C ALA A 380 -29.64 31.31 -3.08
N THR A 381 -28.44 30.75 -3.27
CA THR A 381 -27.38 31.39 -4.07
C THR A 381 -26.65 30.27 -4.82
N ALA A 382 -26.58 30.36 -6.14
CA ALA A 382 -25.68 29.53 -6.93
C ALA A 382 -24.33 30.27 -6.98
N PRO A 383 -23.38 29.98 -6.07
CA PRO A 383 -22.15 30.75 -5.99
C PRO A 383 -21.35 30.61 -7.28
N TRP A 384 -20.68 31.69 -7.67
CA TRP A 384 -19.73 31.70 -8.77
C TRP A 384 -18.71 30.57 -8.59
N LEU A 385 -18.75 29.65 -9.56
CA LEU A 385 -17.88 28.49 -9.66
C LEU A 385 -16.63 28.79 -10.48
N SER A 386 -16.66 29.89 -11.26
CA SER A 386 -15.45 30.39 -11.89
C SER A 386 -14.47 30.66 -10.75
N PRO A 387 -13.35 29.95 -10.69
CA PRO A 387 -12.36 30.24 -9.70
C PRO A 387 -11.85 31.65 -9.99
N VAL A 388 -12.21 32.63 -9.15
CA VAL A 388 -11.44 33.87 -9.05
C VAL A 388 -10.03 33.42 -8.67
N ARG A 389 -9.19 33.21 -9.68
CA ARG A 389 -7.83 32.72 -9.50
C ARG A 389 -6.95 33.95 -9.38
N THR A 390 -6.48 34.16 -8.15
CA THR A 390 -5.40 35.09 -7.82
C THR A 390 -4.31 35.08 -8.90
N ALA A 391 -3.83 36.27 -9.24
CA ALA A 391 -2.59 36.51 -9.98
C ALA A 391 -1.50 35.50 -9.61
N GLN A 392 -0.60 35.21 -10.56
CA GLN A 392 0.50 34.26 -10.40
C GLN A 392 1.07 34.30 -8.97
N PRO A 393 1.15 33.16 -8.26
CA PRO A 393 1.74 33.15 -6.94
C PRO A 393 3.17 33.70 -7.04
N PRO A 394 3.61 34.57 -6.11
CA PRO A 394 4.99 35.04 -6.10
C PRO A 394 5.92 33.82 -6.08
N PRO A 395 7.11 33.93 -6.72
CA PRO A 395 8.07 32.84 -6.74
C PRO A 395 8.28 32.34 -5.31
N PRO A 396 8.29 31.01 -5.09
CA PRO A 396 8.42 30.48 -3.75
C PRO A 396 9.68 31.05 -3.12
N GLU A 397 9.53 31.70 -1.95
CA GLU A 397 10.68 32.01 -1.11
C GLU A 397 11.49 30.72 -0.96
N GLY A 398 12.77 30.79 -1.33
CA GLY A 398 13.67 29.65 -1.27
C GLY A 398 13.61 29.01 0.12
N PRO A 399 13.79 27.68 0.23
CA PRO A 399 13.74 27.01 1.52
C PRO A 399 14.66 27.71 2.53
N TRP A 400 14.10 28.09 3.69
CA TRP A 400 14.79 28.80 4.78
C TRP A 400 16.09 28.12 5.28
N TRP A 401 16.33 26.85 4.94
CA TRP A 401 17.56 26.12 5.26
C TRP A 401 18.72 26.43 4.31
N ARG A 402 18.48 27.06 3.15
CA ARG A 402 19.54 27.49 2.22
C ARG A 402 20.29 28.75 2.67
N SER A 403 19.76 29.53 3.62
CA SER A 403 20.37 30.79 4.06
C SER A 403 21.21 30.69 5.34
N ARG A 404 21.39 29.49 5.92
CA ARG A 404 22.20 29.28 7.13
C ARG A 404 22.95 27.94 7.06
N PRO A 405 24.29 27.92 6.92
CA PRO A 405 25.07 26.67 6.86
C PRO A 405 24.83 25.75 8.08
N ALA A 406 24.58 26.32 9.25
CA ALA A 406 24.23 25.57 10.46
C ALA A 406 22.93 24.75 10.35
N ALA A 407 21.94 25.20 9.58
CA ALA A 407 20.69 24.45 9.37
C ALA A 407 20.90 23.26 8.44
N ALA A 408 21.73 23.41 7.41
CA ALA A 408 22.10 22.33 6.50
C ALA A 408 22.90 21.24 7.24
N VAL A 409 23.89 21.63 8.05
CA VAL A 409 24.66 20.69 8.90
C VAL A 409 23.73 19.94 9.86
N ALA A 410 22.80 20.62 10.52
CA ALA A 410 21.87 19.96 11.43
C ALA A 410 20.92 18.96 10.73
N TRP A 411 20.51 19.22 9.48
CA TRP A 411 19.76 18.23 8.68
C TRP A 411 20.63 17.04 8.30
N LEU A 412 21.89 17.24 7.93
CA LEU A 412 22.84 16.16 7.67
C LEU A 412 23.06 15.29 8.91
N VAL A 413 23.19 15.90 10.09
CA VAL A 413 23.26 15.17 11.37
C VAL A 413 21.98 14.38 11.62
N GLY A 414 20.81 14.94 11.32
CA GLY A 414 19.54 14.21 11.40
C GLY A 414 19.47 13.01 10.46
N VAL A 415 19.94 13.15 9.22
CA VAL A 415 20.04 12.04 8.25
C VAL A 415 21.03 10.99 8.76
N ALA A 416 22.20 11.40 9.25
CA ALA A 416 23.19 10.49 9.81
C ALA A 416 22.63 9.71 11.01
N ALA A 417 21.90 10.37 11.92
CA ALA A 417 21.21 9.70 13.03
C ALA A 417 20.16 8.68 12.54
N GLY A 418 19.42 9.01 11.47
CA GLY A 418 18.51 8.07 10.80
C GLY A 418 19.24 6.86 10.21
N VAL A 419 20.39 7.06 9.56
CA VAL A 419 21.23 5.98 9.03
C VAL A 419 21.77 5.09 10.16
N VAL A 420 22.28 5.70 11.23
CA VAL A 420 22.77 4.96 12.42
C VAL A 420 21.64 4.12 13.02
N LEU A 421 20.43 4.68 13.14
CA LEU A 421 19.25 3.92 13.59
C LEU A 421 19.02 2.68 12.70
N THR A 422 18.97 2.86 11.37
CA THR A 422 18.79 1.75 10.43
C THR A 422 19.90 0.70 10.55
N LEU A 423 21.16 1.10 10.65
CA LEU A 423 22.30 0.20 10.82
C LEU A 423 22.23 -0.58 12.13
N ARG A 424 21.80 0.06 13.23
CA ARG A 424 21.62 -0.61 14.50
C ARG A 424 20.47 -1.62 14.48
N VAL A 425 19.37 -1.29 13.81
CA VAL A 425 18.29 -2.26 13.57
C VAL A 425 18.79 -3.42 12.72
N ALA A 426 19.56 -3.17 11.66
CA ALA A 426 20.15 -4.22 10.83
C ALA A 426 21.07 -5.16 11.63
N ALA A 427 21.92 -4.61 12.50
CA ALA A 427 22.75 -5.42 13.39
C ALA A 427 21.92 -6.24 14.38
N ALA A 428 20.87 -5.64 14.96
CA ALA A 428 20.01 -6.31 15.94
C ALA A 428 19.17 -7.44 15.32
N VAL A 429 18.71 -7.28 14.08
CA VAL A 429 17.93 -8.29 13.34
C VAL A 429 18.66 -9.65 13.28
N SER A 430 19.98 -9.64 13.10
CA SER A 430 20.80 -10.85 13.03
C SER A 430 21.19 -11.45 14.38
N THR A 431 21.12 -10.68 15.48
CA THR A 431 21.62 -11.14 16.78
C THR A 431 20.52 -11.43 17.78
N LEU A 432 19.33 -10.84 17.64
CA LEU A 432 18.26 -11.00 18.62
C LEU A 432 17.67 -12.42 18.62
N PRO A 433 17.35 -12.99 19.79
CA PRO A 433 16.57 -14.23 19.86
C PRO A 433 15.19 -14.04 19.23
N ALA A 434 14.59 -15.13 18.78
CA ALA A 434 13.22 -15.12 18.28
C ALA A 434 12.23 -14.80 19.42
N THR A 435 11.19 -14.02 19.15
CA THR A 435 10.07 -13.83 20.07
C THR A 435 9.16 -15.05 20.09
N ALA A 436 8.20 -15.11 21.01
CA ALA A 436 7.28 -16.25 21.11
C ALA A 436 6.41 -16.45 19.85
N SER A 437 6.16 -15.39 19.07
CA SER A 437 5.27 -15.43 17.91
C SER A 437 6.01 -15.60 16.58
N GLU A 438 7.29 -15.22 16.53
CA GLU A 438 8.12 -15.27 15.32
C GLU A 438 8.28 -16.68 14.74
N PRO A 439 8.43 -17.77 15.52
CA PRO A 439 8.59 -19.10 14.94
C PRO A 439 7.45 -19.50 14.00
N GLY A 440 6.20 -19.39 14.46
CA GLY A 440 5.03 -19.69 13.64
C GLY A 440 4.86 -18.72 12.46
N LEU A 441 5.14 -17.43 12.67
CA LEU A 441 5.06 -16.42 11.61
C LEU A 441 6.10 -16.66 10.50
N VAL A 442 7.35 -16.88 10.88
CA VAL A 442 8.48 -17.07 9.97
C VAL A 442 8.30 -18.34 9.14
N ASP A 443 7.90 -19.44 9.77
CA ASP A 443 7.63 -20.69 9.06
C ASP A 443 6.47 -20.54 8.07
N ALA A 444 5.40 -19.83 8.45
CA ALA A 444 4.28 -19.56 7.56
C ALA A 444 4.65 -18.66 6.37
N VAL A 445 5.48 -17.63 6.61
CA VAL A 445 5.99 -16.73 5.57
C VAL A 445 6.91 -17.49 4.62
N PHE A 446 7.91 -18.21 5.13
CA PHE A 446 8.81 -19.03 4.32
C PHE A 446 8.04 -20.10 3.55
N GLY A 447 7.15 -20.84 4.21
CA GLY A 447 6.34 -21.88 3.58
C GLY A 447 5.43 -21.36 2.47
N ARG A 448 4.90 -20.13 2.59
CA ARG A 448 4.15 -19.47 1.50
C ARG A 448 5.03 -19.13 0.30
N VAL A 449 6.26 -18.68 0.52
CA VAL A 449 7.20 -18.29 -0.56
C VAL A 449 7.83 -19.52 -1.22
N ALA A 450 8.20 -20.53 -0.42
CA ALA A 450 8.88 -21.73 -0.85
C ALA A 450 7.94 -22.88 -1.28
N GLY A 451 6.63 -22.75 -1.05
CA GLY A 451 5.62 -23.72 -1.50
C GLY A 451 5.35 -24.88 -0.54
N PHE A 452 5.79 -24.79 0.72
CA PHE A 452 5.53 -25.80 1.76
C PHE A 452 4.19 -25.60 2.50
N GLY A 453 3.53 -24.46 2.29
CA GLY A 453 2.34 -24.08 3.06
C GLY A 453 2.67 -23.71 4.52
N GLY A 454 1.65 -23.47 5.34
CA GLY A 454 1.81 -23.10 6.74
C GLY A 454 0.63 -22.28 7.24
N ALA A 455 0.15 -22.59 8.45
CA ALA A 455 -0.89 -21.82 9.10
C ALA A 455 -0.27 -20.51 9.61
N VAL A 456 -0.82 -19.36 9.18
CA VAL A 456 -0.41 -18.08 9.77
C VAL A 456 -1.04 -17.98 11.15
N PRO A 457 -0.27 -17.55 12.17
CA PRO A 457 -0.84 -17.26 13.48
C PRO A 457 -2.05 -16.31 13.40
N GLU A 458 -3.04 -16.51 14.26
CA GLU A 458 -4.24 -15.68 14.29
C GLU A 458 -3.88 -14.19 14.46
N GLY A 459 -4.59 -13.32 13.75
CA GLY A 459 -4.34 -11.87 13.74
C GLY A 459 -3.05 -11.42 13.01
N MET A 460 -2.18 -12.34 12.54
CA MET A 460 -0.94 -11.98 11.83
C MET A 460 -1.02 -12.06 10.30
N VAL A 461 -2.19 -12.41 9.74
CA VAL A 461 -2.39 -12.52 8.28
C VAL A 461 -1.90 -11.28 7.50
N PRO A 462 -2.24 -10.04 7.91
CA PRO A 462 -1.76 -8.83 7.22
C PRO A 462 -0.24 -8.67 7.23
N ALA A 463 0.40 -8.98 8.36
CA ALA A 463 1.86 -8.90 8.49
C ALA A 463 2.54 -9.99 7.67
N ALA A 464 2.06 -11.23 7.75
CA ALA A 464 2.58 -12.36 6.97
C ALA A 464 2.46 -12.12 5.46
N ALA A 465 1.38 -11.46 5.01
CA ALA A 465 1.21 -11.10 3.60
C ALA A 465 2.25 -10.05 3.14
N GLN A 466 2.50 -9.02 3.96
CA GLN A 466 3.49 -7.99 3.66
C GLN A 466 4.92 -8.56 3.68
N LEU A 467 5.25 -9.41 4.67
CA LEU A 467 6.54 -10.08 4.79
C LEU A 467 6.78 -11.05 3.61
N ALA A 468 5.80 -11.89 3.28
CA ALA A 468 5.92 -12.81 2.15
C ALA A 468 6.04 -12.07 0.82
N GLY A 469 5.29 -10.98 0.64
CA GLY A 469 5.38 -10.13 -0.54
C GLY A 469 6.79 -9.52 -0.69
N TYR A 470 7.33 -8.96 0.38
CA TYR A 470 8.70 -8.43 0.39
C TYR A 470 9.75 -9.52 0.11
N ALA A 471 9.68 -10.65 0.82
CA ALA A 471 10.64 -11.74 0.67
C ALA A 471 10.62 -12.34 -0.74
N SER A 472 9.42 -12.48 -1.35
CA SER A 472 9.27 -12.97 -2.73
C SER A 472 9.86 -12.01 -3.76
N LEU A 473 9.65 -10.70 -3.57
CA LEU A 473 10.12 -9.67 -4.49
C LEU A 473 11.63 -9.48 -4.44
N THR A 474 12.22 -9.66 -3.26
CA THR A 474 13.64 -9.36 -3.04
C THR A 474 14.50 -10.62 -3.08
N GLY A 475 13.97 -11.81 -2.83
CA GLY A 475 14.80 -13.01 -2.62
C GLY A 475 15.51 -12.99 -1.26
N ALA A 476 14.85 -12.49 -0.22
CA ALA A 476 15.46 -12.27 1.09
C ALA A 476 16.05 -13.55 1.70
N PHE A 477 15.43 -14.71 1.51
CA PHE A 477 15.89 -15.97 2.10
C PHE A 477 17.24 -16.46 1.58
N ASP A 478 17.64 -16.04 0.39
CA ASP A 478 18.90 -16.47 -0.23
C ASP A 478 20.09 -15.57 0.16
N ARG A 479 19.84 -14.39 0.75
CA ARG A 479 20.88 -13.43 1.17
C ARG A 479 21.40 -13.64 2.59
N HIS A 480 20.61 -14.29 3.44
CA HIS A 480 20.88 -14.34 4.88
C HIS A 480 21.22 -15.75 5.36
N ALA A 481 21.98 -15.81 6.44
CA ALA A 481 22.39 -17.07 7.06
C ALA A 481 21.20 -17.88 7.61
N THR A 482 20.14 -17.22 8.08
CA THR A 482 18.91 -17.87 8.59
C THR A 482 17.66 -17.30 7.93
N VAL A 483 16.58 -18.08 7.89
CA VAL A 483 15.27 -17.69 7.40
C VAL A 483 14.68 -16.59 8.28
N LEU A 484 14.88 -16.65 9.60
CA LEU A 484 14.47 -15.61 10.55
C LEU A 484 15.04 -14.23 10.17
N THR A 485 16.35 -14.15 9.93
CA THR A 485 16.99 -12.91 9.49
C THR A 485 16.46 -12.44 8.14
N GLY A 486 16.19 -13.37 7.22
CA GLY A 486 15.54 -13.06 5.94
C GLY A 486 14.15 -12.44 6.08
N VAL A 487 13.32 -12.94 7.00
CA VAL A 487 12.00 -12.33 7.29
C VAL A 487 12.16 -10.95 7.94
N ARG A 488 13.03 -10.84 8.94
CA ARG A 488 13.31 -9.59 9.67
C ARG A 488 13.97 -8.50 8.82
N GLU A 489 14.47 -8.81 7.62
CA GLU A 489 15.03 -7.81 6.70
C GLU A 489 14.04 -6.67 6.41
N LEU A 490 12.74 -6.97 6.30
CA LEU A 490 11.71 -5.93 6.12
C LEU A 490 11.72 -4.91 7.26
N SER A 491 12.03 -5.31 8.50
CA SER A 491 12.11 -4.42 9.66
C SER A 491 13.25 -3.39 9.53
N VAL A 492 14.33 -3.73 8.83
CA VAL A 492 15.40 -2.78 8.47
C VAL A 492 14.88 -1.71 7.51
N VAL A 493 14.12 -2.13 6.49
CA VAL A 493 13.46 -1.21 5.54
C VAL A 493 12.44 -0.34 6.27
N CYS A 494 11.65 -0.92 7.18
CA CYS A 494 10.70 -0.19 8.02
C CYS A 494 11.41 0.87 8.88
N ALA A 495 12.57 0.57 9.46
CA ALA A 495 13.35 1.54 10.22
C ALA A 495 13.85 2.71 9.36
N ALA A 496 14.30 2.43 8.12
CA ALA A 496 14.70 3.48 7.17
C ALA A 496 13.50 4.36 6.76
N VAL A 497 12.34 3.75 6.46
CA VAL A 497 11.10 4.46 6.13
C VAL A 497 10.62 5.29 7.33
N PHE A 498 10.72 4.76 8.54
CA PHE A 498 10.43 5.47 9.78
C PHE A 498 11.29 6.73 9.93
N ALA A 499 12.62 6.62 9.81
CA ALA A 499 13.53 7.74 9.91
C ALA A 499 13.27 8.80 8.83
N ALA A 500 13.11 8.37 7.57
CA ALA A 500 12.81 9.26 6.45
C ALA A 500 11.46 9.98 6.62
N GLY A 501 10.41 9.24 7.00
CA GLY A 501 9.08 9.79 7.24
C GLY A 501 9.09 10.85 8.35
N LEU A 502 9.85 10.61 9.42
CA LEU A 502 10.00 11.57 10.52
C LEU A 502 10.77 12.83 10.09
N LEU A 503 11.87 12.69 9.35
CA LEU A 503 12.63 13.83 8.79
C LEU A 503 11.73 14.69 7.89
N VAL A 504 10.98 14.06 6.98
CA VAL A 504 10.08 14.76 6.05
C VAL A 504 8.92 15.41 6.81
N ALA A 505 8.27 14.71 7.73
CA ALA A 505 7.16 15.26 8.52
C ALA A 505 7.63 16.47 9.35
N ALA A 506 8.81 16.38 9.99
CA ALA A 506 9.40 17.48 10.74
C ALA A 506 9.77 18.67 9.84
N ALA A 507 10.30 18.42 8.64
CA ALA A 507 10.59 19.46 7.65
C ALA A 507 9.31 20.19 7.20
N VAL A 508 8.24 19.44 6.96
CA VAL A 508 6.91 19.98 6.61
C VAL A 508 6.39 20.84 7.75
N LEU A 509 6.49 20.37 9.01
CA LEU A 509 6.11 21.11 10.22
C LEU A 509 7.01 22.33 10.51
N ARG A 510 8.14 22.49 9.80
CA ARG A 510 9.18 23.50 10.04
C ARG A 510 9.78 23.43 11.45
N LEU A 511 9.98 22.21 11.96
CA LEU A 511 10.73 22.01 13.20
C LEU A 511 12.20 22.34 12.98
N ARG A 512 12.88 22.82 14.04
CA ARG A 512 14.33 23.05 13.99
C ARG A 512 15.07 21.73 13.76
N PRO A 513 16.00 21.63 12.79
CA PRO A 513 16.68 20.37 12.45
C PRO A 513 17.44 19.75 13.61
N VAL A 514 17.99 20.57 14.53
CA VAL A 514 18.65 20.07 15.74
C VAL A 514 17.68 19.28 16.63
N ALA A 515 16.43 19.73 16.80
CA ALA A 515 15.43 19.01 17.58
C ALA A 515 15.09 17.65 16.96
N VAL A 516 15.04 17.59 15.63
CA VAL A 516 14.80 16.34 14.88
C VAL A 516 15.99 15.40 14.99
N ALA A 517 17.21 15.92 14.85
CA ALA A 517 18.43 15.16 14.98
C ALA A 517 18.59 14.55 16.37
N VAL A 518 18.32 15.31 17.43
CA VAL A 518 18.35 14.81 18.82
C VAL A 518 17.29 13.73 19.03
N ALA A 519 16.07 13.88 18.50
CA ALA A 519 15.02 12.88 18.65
C ALA A 519 15.35 11.57 17.91
N LEU A 520 15.91 11.63 16.70
CA LEU A 520 16.38 10.43 15.98
C LEU A 520 17.57 9.78 16.67
N ALA A 521 18.53 10.58 17.14
CA ALA A 521 19.67 10.09 17.90
C ALA A 521 19.22 9.39 19.19
N ALA A 522 18.22 9.94 19.89
CA ALA A 522 17.64 9.34 21.09
C ALA A 522 17.10 7.92 20.83
N VAL A 523 16.38 7.71 19.72
CA VAL A 523 15.93 6.35 19.34
C VAL A 523 17.12 5.47 18.97
N ALA A 524 18.07 6.01 18.18
CA ALA A 524 19.24 5.28 17.72
C ALA A 524 20.13 4.79 18.87
N VAL A 525 20.26 5.57 19.96
CA VAL A 525 21.09 5.18 21.12
C VAL A 525 20.34 4.37 22.17
N CYS A 526 19.07 4.00 21.94
CA CYS A 526 18.24 3.27 22.90
C CYS A 526 18.07 1.80 22.49
N PRO A 527 18.89 0.86 23.00
CA PRO A 527 18.81 -0.57 22.68
C PRO A 527 17.41 -1.19 22.80
N PRO A 528 16.58 -0.90 23.84
CA PRO A 528 15.22 -1.41 23.89
C PRO A 528 14.34 -0.95 22.71
N ALA A 529 14.49 0.30 22.25
CA ALA A 529 13.79 0.80 21.07
C ALA A 529 14.26 0.08 19.79
N ILE A 530 15.56 -0.21 19.68
CA ILE A 530 16.12 -1.02 18.59
C ILE A 530 15.53 -2.43 18.61
N GLY A 531 15.44 -3.08 19.77
CA GLY A 531 14.89 -4.43 19.92
C GLY A 531 13.44 -4.53 19.44
N VAL A 532 12.61 -3.54 19.80
CA VAL A 532 11.21 -3.45 19.37
C VAL A 532 11.08 -3.20 17.87
N LEU A 533 12.01 -2.44 17.26
CA LEU A 533 12.00 -2.14 15.82
C LEU A 533 12.59 -3.27 14.96
N ALA A 534 13.31 -4.23 15.55
CA ALA A 534 14.03 -5.29 14.85
C ALA A 534 13.24 -6.61 14.69
N GLY A 535 12.15 -6.81 15.44
CA GLY A 535 11.33 -8.02 15.31
C GLY A 535 10.62 -8.13 13.94
N ALA A 536 10.26 -9.34 13.52
CA ALA A 536 9.48 -9.62 12.30
C ALA A 536 7.97 -9.45 12.50
N GLY A 537 7.53 -8.99 13.67
CA GLY A 537 6.12 -8.79 13.99
C GLY A 537 5.45 -7.62 13.24
N PRO A 538 4.13 -7.45 13.42
CA PRO A 538 3.36 -6.36 12.80
C PRO A 538 3.76 -4.95 13.26
N GLY A 539 4.41 -4.82 14.41
CA GLY A 539 4.77 -3.53 15.02
C GLY A 539 5.66 -2.62 14.14
N PRO A 540 6.86 -3.05 13.71
CA PRO A 540 7.74 -2.25 12.86
C PRO A 540 7.10 -1.83 11.54
N ILE A 541 6.30 -2.71 10.93
CA ILE A 541 5.57 -2.43 9.69
C ILE A 541 4.54 -1.32 9.93
N ALA A 542 3.74 -1.41 11.00
CA ALA A 542 2.79 -0.36 11.35
C ALA A 542 3.47 0.96 11.72
N ALA A 543 4.64 0.92 12.37
CA ALA A 543 5.43 2.11 12.68
C ALA A 543 5.89 2.84 11.41
N ALA A 544 6.33 2.10 10.39
CA ALA A 544 6.68 2.66 9.08
C ALA A 544 5.47 3.29 8.39
N TRP A 545 4.30 2.63 8.40
CA TRP A 545 3.06 3.17 7.87
C TRP A 545 2.63 4.48 8.57
N LEU A 546 2.73 4.53 9.89
CA LEU A 546 2.43 5.75 10.67
C LEU A 546 3.42 6.88 10.39
N ALA A 547 4.71 6.56 10.18
CA ALA A 547 5.70 7.55 9.78
C ALA A 547 5.38 8.15 8.39
N VAL A 548 4.94 7.32 7.45
CA VAL A 548 4.44 7.76 6.13
C VAL A 548 3.18 8.62 6.30
N ALA A 549 2.26 8.23 7.19
CA ALA A 549 1.05 9.01 7.50
C ALA A 549 1.37 10.36 8.17
N ALA A 550 2.45 10.46 8.93
CA ALA A 550 2.85 11.68 9.60
C ALA A 550 3.12 12.83 8.62
N VAL A 551 3.55 12.55 7.39
CA VAL A 551 3.85 13.56 6.36
C VAL A 551 2.60 14.33 5.89
N PRO A 552 1.52 13.68 5.37
CA PRO A 552 0.29 14.37 5.02
C PRO A 552 -0.45 14.94 6.24
N LEU A 553 -0.34 14.32 7.44
CA LEU A 553 -0.90 14.88 8.67
C LEU A 553 -0.17 16.16 9.10
N ALA A 554 1.16 16.19 9.00
CA ALA A 554 1.98 17.39 9.18
C ALA A 554 1.59 18.49 8.19
N LEU A 555 1.35 18.12 6.92
CA LEU A 555 0.87 19.05 5.90
C LEU A 555 -0.53 19.58 6.25
N ALA A 556 -1.41 18.73 6.77
CA ALA A 556 -2.76 19.10 7.19
C ALA A 556 -2.76 20.09 8.37
N ALA A 557 -1.80 19.96 9.29
CA ALA A 557 -1.62 20.94 10.36
C ALA A 557 -1.24 22.34 9.84
N ARG A 558 -0.68 22.44 8.63
CA ARG A 558 -0.25 23.71 8.01
C ARG A 558 -1.23 24.29 7.00
N VAL A 559 -1.77 23.45 6.13
CA VAL A 559 -2.62 23.85 4.99
C VAL A 559 -4.11 23.57 5.27
N GLY A 560 -4.41 23.05 6.46
CA GLY A 560 -5.75 22.67 6.92
C GLY A 560 -6.16 21.26 6.51
N TRP A 561 -7.40 20.89 6.79
CA TRP A 561 -7.97 19.54 6.59
C TRP A 561 -7.83 18.95 5.17
N LYS A 562 -7.47 19.76 4.18
CA LYS A 562 -7.36 19.38 2.77
C LYS A 562 -6.26 18.34 2.48
N ALA A 563 -5.26 18.21 3.35
CA ALA A 563 -4.22 17.19 3.20
C ALA A 563 -4.56 15.87 3.94
N VAL A 564 -5.63 15.86 4.75
CA VAL A 564 -6.07 14.67 5.51
C VAL A 564 -6.42 13.48 4.61
N PRO A 565 -7.06 13.61 3.43
CA PRO A 565 -7.33 12.47 2.56
C PRO A 565 -6.08 11.69 2.16
N ALA A 566 -4.93 12.36 2.01
CA ALA A 566 -3.66 11.71 1.68
C ALA A 566 -3.09 10.87 2.85
N ALA A 567 -3.53 11.12 4.09
CA ALA A 567 -3.16 10.33 5.25
C ALA A 567 -4.01 9.06 5.43
N VAL A 568 -5.16 8.96 4.76
CA VAL A 568 -6.12 7.85 4.96
C VAL A 568 -5.49 6.51 4.61
N ILE A 569 -4.80 6.43 3.46
CA ILE A 569 -4.17 5.18 2.99
C ILE A 569 -3.08 4.70 3.96
N PRO A 570 -2.07 5.49 4.34
CA PRO A 570 -1.04 5.01 5.25
C PRO A 570 -1.57 4.76 6.67
N VAL A 571 -2.57 5.52 7.15
CA VAL A 571 -3.25 5.21 8.42
C VAL A 571 -4.01 3.88 8.34
N ALA A 572 -4.71 3.63 7.23
CA ALA A 572 -5.38 2.35 7.00
C ALA A 572 -4.36 1.20 6.92
N GLY A 573 -3.22 1.39 6.24
CA GLY A 573 -2.12 0.42 6.22
C GLY A 573 -1.62 0.06 7.62
N ALA A 574 -1.44 1.06 8.49
CA ALA A 574 -1.07 0.83 9.88
C ALA A 574 -2.16 0.08 10.66
N VAL A 575 -3.41 0.52 10.58
CA VAL A 575 -4.56 -0.10 11.26
C VAL A 575 -4.81 -1.53 10.81
N VAL A 576 -4.63 -1.80 9.52
CA VAL A 576 -4.83 -3.15 9.01
C VAL A 576 -3.67 -4.07 9.43
N THR A 577 -2.45 -3.54 9.51
CA THR A 577 -1.30 -4.29 10.03
C THR A 577 -1.44 -4.56 11.52
N VAL A 578 -1.93 -3.59 12.30
CA VAL A 578 -2.18 -3.68 13.73
C VAL A 578 -3.59 -3.17 14.04
N PRO A 579 -4.61 -4.06 14.06
CA PRO A 579 -6.01 -3.69 14.34
C PRO A 579 -6.22 -2.97 15.68
N ALA A 580 -5.36 -3.22 16.66
CA ALA A 580 -5.38 -2.51 17.95
C ALA A 580 -5.18 -0.98 17.81
N LEU A 581 -4.69 -0.48 16.67
CA LEU A 581 -4.55 0.96 16.40
C LEU A 581 -5.87 1.68 16.10
N VAL A 582 -6.99 0.98 15.88
CA VAL A 582 -8.30 1.62 15.62
C VAL A 582 -8.66 2.61 16.72
N VAL A 583 -8.53 2.21 18.00
CA VAL A 583 -8.87 3.06 19.14
C VAL A 583 -7.92 4.27 19.24
N PRO A 584 -6.58 4.10 19.23
CA PRO A 584 -5.65 5.23 19.20
C PRO A 584 -5.87 6.22 18.05
N VAL A 585 -6.15 5.72 16.84
CA VAL A 585 -6.44 6.57 15.67
C VAL A 585 -7.75 7.33 15.86
N ALA A 586 -8.79 6.69 16.39
CA ALA A 586 -10.06 7.34 16.70
C ALA A 586 -9.90 8.42 17.78
N VAL A 587 -9.11 8.15 18.83
CA VAL A 587 -8.79 9.12 19.88
C VAL A 587 -8.04 10.32 19.30
N ALA A 588 -7.03 10.11 18.46
CA ALA A 588 -6.31 11.19 17.79
C ALA A 588 -7.24 12.03 16.90
N ALA A 589 -8.11 11.39 16.13
CA ALA A 589 -9.08 12.05 15.26
C ALA A 589 -10.12 12.86 16.04
N ALA A 590 -10.67 12.31 17.13
CA ALA A 590 -11.59 13.01 18.02
C ALA A 590 -10.94 14.22 18.69
N ALA A 591 -9.71 14.05 19.20
CA ALA A 591 -8.93 15.13 19.78
C ALA A 591 -8.63 16.24 18.76
N TRP A 592 -8.45 15.93 17.48
CA TRP A 592 -8.26 16.93 16.42
C TRP A 592 -9.52 17.79 16.19
N TRP A 593 -10.71 17.20 16.28
CA TRP A 593 -11.99 17.92 16.14
C TRP A 593 -12.26 18.91 17.28
N VAL A 594 -11.82 18.57 18.50
CA VAL A 594 -12.12 19.30 19.75
C VAL A 594 -10.89 20.09 20.26
N GLY A 595 -9.75 20.02 19.56
CA GLY A 595 -8.41 20.30 20.11
C GLY A 595 -8.11 21.72 20.65
N ASP A 596 -9.02 22.68 20.52
CA ASP A 596 -8.92 23.96 21.21
C ASP A 596 -10.23 24.37 21.89
N ARG A 597 -10.15 25.18 22.94
CA ARG A 597 -11.28 25.54 23.82
C ARG A 597 -12.46 26.15 23.06
N GLU A 598 -12.19 26.93 22.01
CA GLU A 598 -13.23 27.49 21.14
C GLU A 598 -13.94 26.41 20.31
N ARG A 599 -13.19 25.43 19.78
CA ARG A 599 -13.74 24.32 18.99
C ARG A 599 -14.55 23.37 19.86
N ALA A 600 -14.14 23.18 21.12
CA ALA A 600 -14.83 22.35 22.09
C ALA A 600 -16.19 22.92 22.53
N ARG A 601 -16.40 24.23 22.41
CA ARG A 601 -17.70 24.86 22.69
C ARG A 601 -18.72 24.69 21.56
N GLU A 602 -18.29 24.31 20.35
CA GLU A 602 -19.20 24.07 19.22
C GLU A 602 -19.81 22.66 19.35
N VAL A 603 -21.07 22.58 19.80
CA VAL A 603 -21.82 21.32 20.01
C VAL A 603 -21.68 20.36 18.83
N ARG A 604 -21.77 20.86 17.60
CA ARG A 604 -21.65 20.04 16.38
C ARG A 604 -20.30 19.31 16.29
N ARG A 605 -19.19 19.92 16.72
CA ARG A 605 -17.86 19.29 16.68
C ARG A 605 -17.69 18.26 17.78
N VAL A 606 -18.25 18.53 18.96
CA VAL A 606 -18.28 17.56 20.05
C VAL A 606 -19.07 16.32 19.64
N VAL A 607 -20.24 16.50 19.03
CA VAL A 607 -21.04 15.39 18.49
C VAL A 607 -20.24 14.58 17.46
N VAL A 608 -19.52 15.24 16.54
CA VAL A 608 -18.66 14.53 15.57
C VAL A 608 -17.54 13.76 16.27
N ALA A 609 -16.88 14.35 17.26
CA ALA A 609 -15.82 13.69 18.00
C ALA A 609 -16.32 12.46 18.78
N VAL A 610 -17.48 12.58 19.43
CA VAL A 610 -18.15 11.44 20.09
C VAL A 610 -18.53 10.37 19.07
N ALA A 611 -19.10 10.75 17.93
CA ALA A 611 -19.45 9.80 16.87
C ALA A 611 -18.21 9.05 16.32
N VAL A 612 -17.07 9.73 16.18
CA VAL A 612 -15.79 9.10 15.78
C VAL A 612 -15.31 8.11 16.84
N LEU A 613 -15.41 8.44 18.12
CA LEU A 613 -15.03 7.52 19.21
C LEU A 613 -15.96 6.31 19.26
N VAL A 614 -17.28 6.50 19.13
CA VAL A 614 -18.26 5.41 19.11
C VAL A 614 -18.03 4.50 17.91
N ALA A 615 -17.82 5.07 16.71
CA ALA A 615 -17.53 4.29 15.50
C ALA A 615 -16.21 3.52 15.62
N GLY A 616 -15.16 4.16 16.17
CA GLY A 616 -13.88 3.51 16.44
C GLY A 616 -14.00 2.38 17.46
N GLY A 617 -14.75 2.58 18.55
CA GLY A 617 -15.02 1.55 19.55
C GLY A 617 -15.83 0.38 19.00
N ALA A 618 -16.88 0.66 18.21
CA ALA A 618 -17.68 -0.38 17.55
C ALA A 618 -16.86 -1.20 16.55
N LEU A 619 -16.00 -0.53 15.76
CA LEU A 619 -15.09 -1.22 14.84
C LEU A 619 -14.06 -2.06 15.60
N ALA A 620 -13.48 -1.55 16.69
CA ALA A 620 -12.54 -2.30 17.52
C ALA A 620 -13.22 -3.53 18.15
N ALA A 621 -14.46 -3.40 18.64
CA ALA A 621 -15.24 -4.51 19.17
C ALA A 621 -15.57 -5.56 18.10
N LEU A 622 -15.92 -5.12 16.89
CA LEU A 622 -16.13 -6.02 15.75
C LEU A 622 -14.86 -6.80 15.41
N LEU A 623 -13.72 -6.10 15.28
CA LEU A 623 -12.44 -6.72 14.97
C LEU A 623 -11.99 -7.68 16.08
N ALA A 624 -12.25 -7.35 17.34
CA ALA A 624 -11.99 -8.24 18.48
C ALA A 624 -12.90 -9.48 18.44
N GLY A 625 -14.19 -9.32 18.14
CA GLY A 625 -15.13 -10.44 17.96
C GLY A 625 -14.78 -11.36 16.78
N LEU A 626 -14.03 -10.84 15.80
CA LEU A 626 -13.47 -11.63 14.69
C LEU A 626 -12.08 -12.21 15.00
N GLY A 627 -11.55 -12.04 16.22
CA GLY A 627 -10.22 -12.54 16.60
C GLY A 627 -9.04 -11.77 16.00
N LEU A 628 -9.25 -10.60 15.40
CA LEU A 628 -8.21 -9.85 14.67
C LEU A 628 -7.38 -8.91 15.54
N VAL A 629 -7.78 -8.65 16.79
CA VAL A 629 -7.11 -7.71 17.70
C VAL A 629 -6.15 -8.41 18.68
N GLY A 630 -6.34 -9.72 18.92
CA GLY A 630 -5.71 -10.50 20.00
C GLY A 630 -4.26 -10.93 19.79
N VAL A 631 -3.45 -10.19 19.03
CA VAL A 631 -2.04 -10.54 18.82
C VAL A 631 -1.21 -10.09 20.03
N SER A 632 -0.95 -11.00 20.96
CA SER A 632 0.11 -10.83 21.97
C SER A 632 1.44 -11.25 21.34
N ASP A 633 2.28 -10.26 21.04
CA ASP A 633 3.69 -10.49 20.70
C ASP A 633 4.52 -9.84 21.80
N ALA A 634 5.44 -10.59 22.40
CA ALA A 634 6.38 -10.09 23.37
C ALA A 634 7.65 -9.66 22.63
N ALA A 635 8.01 -8.39 22.72
CA ALA A 635 9.25 -7.89 22.14
C ALA A 635 10.46 -8.59 22.82
N PRO A 636 11.60 -8.71 22.13
CA PRO A 636 12.79 -9.38 22.66
C PRO A 636 13.54 -8.47 23.66
N ILE A 637 12.82 -7.94 24.64
CA ILE A 637 13.27 -7.00 25.68
C ILE A 637 12.78 -7.45 27.05
N ALA A 638 13.49 -7.07 28.11
CA ALA A 638 13.07 -7.41 29.47
C ALA A 638 11.81 -6.64 29.90
N ALA A 639 10.99 -7.22 30.79
CA ALA A 639 9.78 -6.59 31.31
C ALA A 639 10.03 -5.20 31.92
N ALA A 640 11.16 -5.01 32.63
CA ALA A 640 11.57 -3.71 33.12
C ALA A 640 11.79 -2.71 31.98
N GLN A 641 12.51 -3.11 30.92
CA GLN A 641 12.79 -2.27 29.75
C GLN A 641 11.51 -1.83 29.03
N ARG A 642 10.50 -2.72 28.97
CA ARG A 642 9.17 -2.42 28.45
C ARG A 642 8.47 -1.32 29.27
N VAL A 643 8.46 -1.43 30.60
CA VAL A 643 7.86 -0.41 31.48
C VAL A 643 8.56 0.94 31.28
N TRP A 644 9.89 0.97 31.22
CA TRP A 644 10.65 2.20 30.96
C TRP A 644 10.27 2.86 29.64
N LEU A 645 10.16 2.09 28.54
CA LEU A 645 9.75 2.63 27.24
C LEU A 645 8.33 3.20 27.28
N LEU A 646 7.38 2.51 27.91
CA LEU A 646 6.00 3.01 28.05
C LEU A 646 5.94 4.31 28.87
N VAL A 647 6.73 4.40 29.95
CA VAL A 647 6.85 5.63 30.74
C VAL A 647 7.45 6.76 29.90
N ALA A 648 8.51 6.51 29.12
CA ALA A 648 9.10 7.50 28.22
C ALA A 648 8.08 8.04 27.22
N VAL A 649 7.33 7.14 26.58
CA VAL A 649 6.26 7.48 25.63
C VAL A 649 5.18 8.32 26.33
N ALA A 650 4.72 7.89 27.51
CA ALA A 650 3.69 8.60 28.26
C ALA A 650 4.14 10.02 28.65
N VAL A 651 5.37 10.19 29.13
CA VAL A 651 5.96 11.49 29.48
C VAL A 651 5.99 12.43 28.26
N VAL A 652 6.47 11.95 27.12
CA VAL A 652 6.49 12.72 25.87
C VAL A 652 5.07 13.09 25.43
N ALA A 653 4.13 12.14 25.53
CA ALA A 653 2.76 12.36 25.12
C ALA A 653 2.04 13.37 26.04
N VAL A 654 2.20 13.29 27.36
CA VAL A 654 1.66 14.26 28.32
C VAL A 654 2.23 15.66 28.06
N GLY A 655 3.54 15.78 27.83
CA GLY A 655 4.16 17.07 27.47
C GLY A 655 3.53 17.68 26.21
N GLY A 656 3.22 16.85 25.22
CA GLY A 656 2.63 17.31 23.96
C GLY A 656 1.16 17.76 24.08
N LEU A 657 0.41 17.31 25.10
CA LEU A 657 -0.95 17.82 25.38
C LEU A 657 -0.95 19.30 25.76
N VAL A 658 0.14 19.80 26.35
CA VAL A 658 0.30 21.22 26.72
C VAL A 658 0.43 22.10 25.45
N ARG A 659 0.91 21.53 24.34
CA ARG A 659 1.12 22.21 23.06
C ARG A 659 -0.06 21.99 22.12
N GLY A 660 -0.84 23.05 21.87
CA GLY A 660 -2.09 22.96 21.11
C GLY A 660 -1.99 22.29 19.73
N ARG A 661 -0.85 22.44 19.04
CA ARG A 661 -0.59 21.81 17.73
C ARG A 661 -0.23 20.32 17.80
N ALA A 662 0.24 19.83 18.94
CA ALA A 662 0.63 18.43 19.14
C ALA A 662 -0.45 17.60 19.87
N ARG A 663 -1.41 18.25 20.53
CA ARG A 663 -2.51 17.62 21.31
C ARG A 663 -3.14 16.38 20.68
N ALA A 664 -3.54 16.47 19.40
CA ALA A 664 -4.23 15.36 18.74
C ALA A 664 -3.33 14.11 18.61
N GLY A 665 -2.09 14.31 18.16
CA GLY A 665 -1.10 13.23 18.08
C GLY A 665 -0.73 12.67 19.45
N SER A 666 -0.59 13.55 20.44
CA SER A 666 -0.30 13.18 21.83
C SER A 666 -1.42 12.39 22.50
N ALA A 667 -2.69 12.73 22.25
CA ALA A 667 -3.83 11.98 22.75
C ALA A 667 -3.87 10.56 22.15
N GLY A 668 -3.63 10.44 20.84
CA GLY A 668 -3.46 9.14 20.19
C GLY A 668 -2.30 8.35 20.77
N LEU A 669 -1.14 8.99 20.98
CA LEU A 669 0.05 8.34 21.53
C LEU A 669 -0.16 7.83 22.97
N LEU A 670 -0.89 8.58 23.80
CA LEU A 670 -1.31 8.10 25.12
C LEU A 670 -2.23 6.90 25.03
N ALA A 671 -3.17 6.90 24.06
CA ALA A 671 -4.03 5.75 23.82
C ALA A 671 -3.24 4.51 23.31
N VAL A 672 -2.18 4.70 22.51
CA VAL A 672 -1.27 3.61 22.14
C VAL A 672 -0.56 3.04 23.37
N ALA A 673 0.00 3.91 24.23
CA ALA A 673 0.71 3.49 25.44
C ALA A 673 -0.23 2.77 26.42
N ALA A 674 -1.43 3.30 26.64
CA ALA A 674 -2.46 2.67 27.47
C ALA A 674 -2.92 1.33 26.86
N GLY A 675 -3.13 1.27 25.54
CA GLY A 675 -3.49 0.04 24.86
C GLY A 675 -2.43 -1.04 24.98
N SER A 676 -1.14 -0.68 24.84
CA SER A 676 -0.02 -1.61 25.01
C SER A 676 0.09 -2.15 26.45
N ALA A 677 -0.21 -1.31 27.45
CA ALA A 677 -0.24 -1.72 28.85
C ALA A 677 -1.45 -2.61 29.18
N VAL A 678 -2.64 -2.30 28.65
CA VAL A 678 -3.88 -3.04 28.94
C VAL A 678 -3.93 -4.38 28.22
N LEU A 679 -3.50 -4.43 26.95
CA LEU A 679 -3.52 -5.66 26.13
C LEU A 679 -2.34 -6.58 26.41
N ASP A 680 -1.44 -6.15 27.29
CA ASP A 680 -0.17 -6.81 27.58
C ASP A 680 0.64 -7.20 26.31
N SER A 681 0.61 -6.35 25.28
CA SER A 681 1.16 -6.63 23.95
C SER A 681 2.18 -5.58 23.51
N ASP A 682 3.31 -6.03 22.97
CA ASP A 682 4.39 -5.17 22.48
C ASP A 682 4.24 -4.82 21.00
N VAL A 683 3.20 -5.33 20.34
CA VAL A 683 2.87 -4.98 18.95
C VAL A 683 2.69 -3.46 18.80
N LEU A 684 2.09 -2.81 19.80
CA LEU A 684 1.89 -1.37 19.82
C LEU A 684 3.15 -0.59 20.19
N LEU A 685 4.15 -1.22 20.82
CA LEU A 685 5.34 -0.54 21.35
C LEU A 685 6.19 0.08 20.22
N ALA A 686 6.31 -0.57 19.07
CA ALA A 686 7.02 -0.02 17.91
C ALA A 686 6.36 1.27 17.39
N THR A 687 5.03 1.28 17.34
CA THR A 687 4.25 2.46 16.93
C THR A 687 4.30 3.58 17.96
N ALA A 688 4.34 3.23 19.25
CA ALA A 688 4.56 4.14 20.36
C ALA A 688 5.92 4.83 20.28
N VAL A 689 7.01 4.07 20.03
CA VAL A 689 8.36 4.61 19.81
C VAL A 689 8.36 5.59 18.65
N ALA A 690 7.72 5.23 17.52
CA ALA A 690 7.67 6.10 16.36
C ALA A 690 6.93 7.41 16.62
N GLY A 691 5.77 7.35 17.29
CA GLY A 691 5.01 8.54 17.68
C GLY A 691 5.75 9.40 18.71
N ALA A 692 6.44 8.76 19.67
CA ALA A 692 7.22 9.45 20.70
C ALA A 692 8.44 10.17 20.11
N ALA A 693 9.10 9.64 19.08
CA ALA A 693 10.21 10.33 18.42
C ALA A 693 9.75 11.66 17.79
N LEU A 694 8.61 11.66 17.08
CA LEU A 694 8.05 12.89 16.51
C LEU A 694 7.54 13.84 17.61
N GLY A 695 6.94 13.30 18.66
CA GLY A 695 6.52 14.05 19.85
C GLY A 695 7.70 14.74 20.54
N LEU A 696 8.80 14.03 20.75
CA LEU A 696 10.03 14.55 21.36
C LEU A 696 10.65 15.65 20.51
N ALA A 697 10.74 15.48 19.18
CA ALA A 697 11.18 16.53 18.27
C ALA A 697 10.31 17.80 18.39
N ALA A 698 9.00 17.64 18.49
CA ALA A 698 8.06 18.75 18.67
C ALA A 698 8.17 19.44 20.04
N LEU A 699 8.46 18.68 21.11
CA LEU A 699 8.72 19.24 22.44
C LEU A 699 10.04 20.02 22.47
N LEU A 700 11.12 19.45 21.94
CA LEU A 700 12.42 20.12 21.84
C LEU A 700 12.33 21.42 21.05
N ASP A 701 11.61 21.45 19.93
CA ASP A 701 11.30 22.69 19.20
C ASP A 701 10.45 23.68 20.03
N GLY A 702 9.54 23.17 20.85
CA GLY A 702 8.70 23.95 21.76
C GLY A 702 9.46 24.71 22.83
N THR A 703 10.59 24.17 23.33
CA THR A 703 11.45 24.84 24.32
C THR A 703 11.94 26.21 23.85
N ALA A 704 12.03 26.42 22.53
CA ALA A 704 12.53 27.66 21.96
C ALA A 704 11.49 28.47 21.16
N THR A 705 10.27 27.95 20.99
CA THR A 705 9.19 28.59 20.21
C THR A 705 7.95 28.95 21.03
N GLU A 706 7.76 28.37 22.23
CA GLU A 706 6.60 28.67 23.07
C GLU A 706 6.66 30.09 23.66
N ARG A 707 5.56 30.83 23.54
CA ARG A 707 5.44 32.21 24.04
C ARG A 707 5.23 32.28 25.55
N SER A 708 4.48 31.34 26.12
CA SER A 708 4.23 31.27 27.57
C SER A 708 5.42 30.65 28.29
N ALA A 709 5.96 31.33 29.29
CA ALA A 709 7.06 30.83 30.12
C ALA A 709 6.68 29.49 30.81
N VAL A 710 5.48 29.40 31.37
CA VAL A 710 4.97 28.18 32.02
C VAL A 710 4.90 27.01 31.04
N ARG A 711 4.37 27.22 29.83
CA ARG A 711 4.33 26.15 28.81
C ARG A 711 5.72 25.77 28.31
N ARG A 712 6.63 26.74 28.19
CA ARG A 712 8.01 26.51 27.78
C ARG A 712 8.76 25.64 28.80
N VAL A 713 8.60 25.94 30.09
CA VAL A 713 9.17 25.12 31.18
C VAL A 713 8.54 23.73 31.19
N ALA A 714 7.20 23.61 31.12
CA ALA A 714 6.53 22.32 31.10
C ALA A 714 6.98 21.43 29.93
N VAL A 715 7.09 22.01 28.72
CA VAL A 715 7.58 21.31 27.53
C VAL A 715 9.05 20.94 27.65
N GLY A 716 9.89 21.82 28.23
CA GLY A 716 11.30 21.54 28.49
C GLY A 716 11.53 20.42 29.49
N VAL A 717 10.78 20.41 30.60
CA VAL A 717 10.82 19.34 31.61
C VAL A 717 10.38 18.02 30.98
N ALA A 718 9.31 17.99 30.18
CA ALA A 718 8.87 16.78 29.50
C ALA A 718 9.90 16.26 28.48
N ALA A 719 10.54 17.15 27.71
CA ALA A 719 11.60 16.77 26.78
C ALA A 719 12.83 16.20 27.50
N LEU A 720 13.27 16.85 28.58
CA LEU A 720 14.39 16.39 29.42
C LEU A 720 14.09 15.06 30.10
N ALA A 721 12.88 14.89 30.65
CA ALA A 721 12.46 13.63 31.26
C ALA A 721 12.42 12.50 30.22
N GLY A 722 11.89 12.76 29.01
CA GLY A 722 11.93 11.79 27.91
C GLY A 722 13.35 11.38 27.50
N LEU A 723 14.26 12.36 27.39
CA LEU A 723 15.68 12.12 27.10
C LEU A 723 16.40 11.38 28.24
N ALA A 724 16.06 11.67 29.50
CA ALA A 724 16.64 11.00 30.66
C ALA A 724 16.26 9.52 30.69
N VAL A 725 14.99 9.18 30.39
CA VAL A 725 14.55 7.78 30.31
C VAL A 725 15.24 7.05 29.15
N VAL A 726 15.41 7.73 28.00
CA VAL A 726 16.19 7.19 26.87
C VAL A 726 17.65 6.95 27.27
N GLY A 727 18.27 7.91 27.96
CA GLY A 727 19.64 7.82 28.45
C GLY A 727 19.84 6.68 29.45
N ALA A 728 18.89 6.48 30.37
CA ALA A 728 18.89 5.32 31.26
C ALA A 728 18.81 3.99 30.48
N GLY A 729 18.03 3.96 29.40
CA GLY A 729 17.94 2.81 28.50
C GLY A 729 19.19 2.56 27.65
N ALA A 730 20.07 3.54 27.46
CA ALA A 730 21.27 3.40 26.63
C ALA A 730 22.28 2.38 27.17
N ALA A 731 22.26 2.13 28.48
CA ALA A 731 23.08 1.11 29.15
C ALA A 731 22.50 -0.32 29.03
N ALA A 732 21.30 -0.49 28.49
CA ALA A 732 20.69 -1.81 28.34
C ALA A 732 21.45 -2.65 27.29
N VAL A 733 21.64 -3.93 27.59
CA VAL A 733 22.19 -4.91 26.65
C VAL A 733 21.03 -5.70 26.05
N LEU A 734 20.98 -5.78 24.73
CA LEU A 734 20.04 -6.65 24.03
C LEU A 734 20.52 -8.11 24.13
N PRO A 735 19.61 -9.08 24.32
CA PRO A 735 19.98 -10.48 24.33
C PRO A 735 20.54 -10.91 22.97
N VAL A 736 21.50 -11.83 22.97
CA VAL A 736 22.09 -12.40 21.76
C VAL A 736 21.66 -13.86 21.67
N ALA A 737 21.09 -14.26 20.54
CA ALA A 737 20.75 -15.64 20.24
C ALA A 737 22.04 -16.47 20.15
N PRO A 738 22.07 -17.67 20.74
CA PRO A 738 23.18 -18.59 20.50
C PRO A 738 23.26 -18.92 19.01
N ALA A 739 24.48 -19.04 18.48
CA ALA A 739 24.69 -19.53 17.13
C ALA A 739 24.28 -21.01 17.06
N VAL A 740 23.74 -21.40 15.92
CA VAL A 740 23.21 -22.75 15.69
C VAL A 740 23.70 -23.22 14.33
N ASP A 741 24.42 -24.33 14.28
CA ASP A 741 24.97 -24.88 13.04
C ASP A 741 23.96 -25.76 12.28
N HIS A 742 22.89 -25.12 11.80
CA HIS A 742 21.84 -25.78 11.02
C HIS A 742 22.34 -26.25 9.63
N ARG A 743 23.35 -25.59 9.06
CA ARG A 743 23.96 -26.00 7.77
C ARG A 743 24.77 -27.29 7.93
N GLY A 744 25.61 -27.36 8.96
CA GLY A 744 26.33 -28.59 9.30
C GLY A 744 25.37 -29.75 9.54
N ALA A 745 24.25 -29.51 10.23
CA ALA A 745 23.20 -30.52 10.42
C ALA A 745 22.54 -30.96 9.10
N ALA A 746 22.24 -30.03 8.19
CA ALA A 746 21.68 -30.34 6.87
C ALA A 746 22.66 -31.15 6.00
N ASP A 747 23.94 -30.74 5.95
CA ASP A 747 24.98 -31.44 5.19
C ASP A 747 25.22 -32.84 5.76
N TRP A 748 25.35 -32.97 7.09
CA TRP A 748 25.43 -34.26 7.77
C TRP A 748 24.24 -35.16 7.43
N PHE A 749 23.00 -34.65 7.49
CA PHE A 749 21.81 -35.45 7.19
C PHE A 749 21.86 -36.06 5.78
N THR A 750 22.33 -35.31 4.77
CA THR A 750 22.41 -35.83 3.40
C THR A 750 23.45 -36.93 3.19
N VAL A 751 24.50 -36.94 4.02
CA VAL A 751 25.62 -37.88 3.94
C VAL A 751 25.40 -39.08 4.86
N ALA A 752 24.94 -38.84 6.09
CA ALA A 752 24.87 -39.83 7.16
C ALA A 752 23.55 -40.60 7.21
N ALA A 753 22.42 -39.97 6.85
CA ALA A 753 21.11 -40.62 6.95
C ALA A 753 20.88 -41.61 5.81
N ALA A 754 20.21 -42.72 6.12
CA ALA A 754 19.77 -43.69 5.13
C ALA A 754 18.83 -43.07 4.07
N PRO A 755 18.82 -43.58 2.82
CA PRO A 755 17.91 -43.10 1.79
C PRO A 755 16.45 -43.13 2.23
N GLY A 756 15.70 -42.07 1.91
CA GLY A 756 14.28 -41.95 2.32
C GLY A 756 14.05 -41.58 3.78
N ALA A 757 15.12 -41.42 4.58
CA ALA A 757 15.02 -40.92 5.95
C ALA A 757 14.30 -39.56 6.00
N THR A 758 13.71 -39.28 7.15
CA THR A 758 12.99 -38.03 7.42
C THR A 758 13.58 -37.38 8.66
N LEU A 759 13.66 -36.06 8.62
CA LEU A 759 14.27 -35.22 9.65
C LEU A 759 13.19 -34.32 10.27
N ALA A 760 12.91 -34.48 11.55
CA ALA A 760 12.04 -33.59 12.31
C ALA A 760 12.87 -32.48 12.96
N ALA A 761 12.33 -31.26 12.94
CA ALA A 761 12.93 -30.11 13.60
C ALA A 761 11.85 -29.18 14.19
N PRO A 762 12.17 -28.46 15.29
CA PRO A 762 11.29 -27.46 15.85
C PRO A 762 11.06 -26.28 14.88
N PRO A 763 10.05 -25.43 15.16
CA PRO A 763 9.82 -24.19 14.41
C PRO A 763 11.08 -23.33 14.27
N LEU A 764 11.16 -22.51 13.21
CA LEU A 764 12.39 -21.84 12.70
C LEU A 764 13.42 -22.80 12.11
N LEU A 765 13.90 -23.77 12.89
CA LEU A 765 14.95 -24.69 12.46
C LEU A 765 14.45 -25.55 11.28
N VAL A 766 13.18 -25.95 11.29
CA VAL A 766 12.53 -26.64 10.16
C VAL A 766 12.62 -25.84 8.86
N SER A 767 12.46 -24.51 8.92
CA SER A 767 12.54 -23.64 7.75
C SER A 767 13.98 -23.43 7.29
N ASP A 768 14.92 -23.28 8.22
CA ASP A 768 16.36 -23.21 7.92
C ASP A 768 16.84 -24.49 7.23
N LEU A 769 16.52 -25.67 7.78
CA LEU A 769 16.86 -26.96 7.18
C LEU A 769 16.21 -27.18 5.83
N ARG A 770 14.93 -26.80 5.65
CA ARG A 770 14.26 -26.85 4.33
C ARG A 770 14.92 -25.95 3.30
N ARG A 771 15.36 -24.76 3.71
CA ARG A 771 16.09 -23.84 2.83
C ARG A 771 17.46 -24.41 2.48
N ASP A 772 18.21 -24.94 3.45
CA ASP A 772 19.56 -25.44 3.21
C ASP A 772 19.59 -26.74 2.41
N LEU A 773 18.55 -27.56 2.53
CA LEU A 773 18.35 -28.76 1.72
C LEU A 773 17.68 -28.48 0.38
N ARG A 774 17.42 -27.22 0.01
CA ARG A 774 16.79 -26.85 -1.26
C ARG A 774 17.62 -27.37 -2.45
N GLY A 775 16.95 -28.02 -3.40
CA GLY A 775 17.62 -28.67 -4.54
C GLY A 775 18.23 -30.04 -4.23
N ARG A 776 18.22 -30.48 -2.97
CA ARG A 776 18.52 -31.85 -2.56
C ARG A 776 17.21 -32.58 -2.21
N ALA A 777 16.79 -32.54 -0.95
CA ALA A 777 15.58 -33.24 -0.50
C ALA A 777 14.82 -32.47 0.60
N PRO A 778 14.40 -31.22 0.37
CA PRO A 778 13.78 -30.40 1.41
C PRO A 778 12.43 -30.95 1.89
N GLN A 779 11.76 -31.80 1.10
CA GLN A 779 10.55 -32.54 1.46
C GLN A 779 10.75 -33.59 2.57
N GLN A 780 11.99 -34.01 2.84
CA GLN A 780 12.30 -34.96 3.92
C GLN A 780 12.28 -34.28 5.30
N VAL A 781 12.31 -32.95 5.35
CA VAL A 781 12.24 -32.17 6.59
C VAL A 781 10.79 -31.94 6.99
N ARG A 782 10.45 -32.40 8.20
CA ARG A 782 9.12 -32.34 8.79
C ARG A 782 9.10 -31.45 10.04
N PRO A 783 7.97 -30.81 10.36
CA PRO A 783 7.78 -30.21 11.67
C PRO A 783 7.85 -31.27 12.76
N GLU A 784 8.30 -30.87 13.95
CA GLU A 784 8.31 -31.71 15.15
C GLU A 784 6.91 -32.28 15.49
N GLY A 785 6.87 -33.46 16.08
CA GLY A 785 5.64 -34.19 16.42
C GLY A 785 5.08 -35.10 15.32
N GLY A 786 5.59 -34.99 14.08
CA GLY A 786 5.35 -35.96 13.02
C GLY A 786 6.26 -37.19 13.14
N TYR A 787 5.85 -38.32 12.55
CA TYR A 787 6.74 -39.48 12.44
C TYR A 787 7.98 -39.11 11.62
N ALA A 788 9.16 -39.20 12.26
CA ALA A 788 10.45 -38.96 11.67
C ALA A 788 11.50 -39.93 12.21
N HIS A 789 12.46 -40.28 11.37
CA HIS A 789 13.55 -41.18 11.74
C HIS A 789 14.59 -40.43 12.60
N TYR A 790 14.90 -39.19 12.22
CA TYR A 790 15.85 -38.33 12.91
C TYR A 790 15.15 -37.11 13.48
N THR A 791 15.57 -36.66 14.64
CA THR A 791 15.16 -35.38 15.23
C THR A 791 16.40 -34.51 15.43
N VAL A 792 16.31 -33.23 15.08
CA VAL A 792 17.38 -32.24 15.35
C VAL A 792 16.79 -31.12 16.15
N SER A 793 17.37 -30.86 17.33
CA SER A 793 16.87 -29.84 18.26
C SER A 793 18.03 -29.26 19.08
N PRO A 794 17.93 -27.98 19.50
CA PRO A 794 18.85 -27.40 20.48
C PRO A 794 18.64 -27.93 21.90
N ALA A 795 17.48 -28.53 22.20
CA ALA A 795 17.16 -29.08 23.51
C ALA A 795 17.52 -30.57 23.63
N ASP A 796 17.65 -31.04 24.87
CA ASP A 796 17.69 -32.47 25.14
C ASP A 796 16.34 -33.13 24.87
N GLY A 797 16.40 -34.38 24.41
CA GLY A 797 15.22 -35.13 23.98
C GLY A 797 15.46 -36.62 23.95
N ALA A 798 14.38 -37.38 23.74
CA ALA A 798 14.43 -38.83 23.63
C ALA A 798 15.11 -39.27 22.33
N GLY A 799 15.69 -40.48 22.34
CA GLY A 799 16.39 -41.08 21.21
C GLY A 799 17.90 -41.15 21.40
N LEU A 800 18.56 -41.93 20.54
CA LEU A 800 20.01 -42.12 20.56
C LEU A 800 20.70 -40.89 19.96
N VAL A 801 21.66 -40.29 20.66
CA VAL A 801 22.46 -39.19 20.11
C VAL A 801 23.36 -39.73 19.01
N VAL A 802 23.21 -39.19 17.79
CA VAL A 802 23.96 -39.65 16.61
C VAL A 802 24.93 -38.60 16.08
N ALA A 803 24.65 -37.32 16.27
CA ALA A 803 25.58 -36.23 15.95
C ALA A 803 25.35 -35.00 16.84
N ARG A 804 26.40 -34.22 17.03
CA ARG A 804 26.39 -32.93 17.71
C ARG A 804 26.99 -31.87 16.81
N PHE A 805 26.35 -30.71 16.80
CA PHE A 805 26.78 -29.50 16.10
C PHE A 805 26.76 -28.34 17.10
N ASP A 806 27.30 -27.19 16.72
CA ASP A 806 27.26 -26.01 17.59
C ASP A 806 25.80 -25.62 17.86
N GLY A 807 25.38 -25.72 19.12
CA GLY A 807 24.00 -25.45 19.55
C GLY A 807 22.93 -26.47 19.10
N LEU A 808 23.27 -27.60 18.47
CA LEU A 808 22.29 -28.62 18.03
C LEU A 808 22.73 -30.04 18.36
N THR A 809 21.76 -30.90 18.64
CA THR A 809 21.97 -32.35 18.71
C THR A 809 21.01 -33.07 17.76
N ALA A 810 21.55 -33.96 16.93
CA ALA A 810 20.79 -34.90 16.13
C ALA A 810 20.60 -36.21 16.89
N ARG A 811 19.38 -36.73 16.89
CA ARG A 811 18.99 -37.97 17.54
C ARG A 811 18.24 -38.89 16.59
N LEU A 812 18.42 -40.19 16.76
CA LEU A 812 17.69 -41.24 16.05
C LEU A 812 16.53 -41.73 16.93
N ALA A 813 15.31 -41.71 16.40
CA ALA A 813 14.12 -42.22 17.07
C ALA A 813 14.24 -43.75 17.26
N ASP A 814 13.95 -44.27 18.46
CA ASP A 814 13.93 -45.72 18.77
C ASP A 814 15.17 -46.53 18.29
N GLY A 815 16.37 -45.91 18.32
CA GLY A 815 17.59 -46.45 17.70
C GLY A 815 18.45 -47.41 18.55
N THR A 816 18.10 -47.68 19.81
CA THR A 816 18.88 -48.58 20.67
C THR A 816 18.90 -49.99 20.11
N ALA A 817 17.73 -50.55 19.76
CA ALA A 817 17.61 -51.93 19.29
C ALA A 817 18.41 -52.27 18.01
N VAL A 818 18.60 -51.32 17.10
CA VAL A 818 19.33 -51.54 15.83
C VAL A 818 20.84 -51.69 16.05
N HIS A 819 21.40 -51.02 17.06
CA HIS A 819 22.83 -51.04 17.36
C HIS A 819 23.19 -51.88 18.60
N SER A 820 22.23 -52.17 19.48
CA SER A 820 22.41 -52.99 20.68
C SER A 820 21.88 -54.43 20.54
N GLY A 821 21.08 -54.74 19.50
CA GLY A 821 20.48 -56.06 19.27
C GLY A 821 21.24 -56.99 18.33
N GLY A 822 22.47 -56.62 17.92
CA GLY A 822 23.27 -57.37 16.94
C GLY A 822 24.13 -58.50 17.53
N PRO A 823 24.78 -59.31 16.67
CA PRO A 823 25.77 -60.32 17.07
C PRO A 823 26.96 -59.72 17.87
N ASP A 824 27.67 -60.56 18.62
CA ASP A 824 28.78 -60.13 19.50
C ASP A 824 29.93 -59.50 18.70
N ARG A 825 29.90 -58.16 18.58
CA ARG A 825 30.91 -57.36 17.87
C ARG A 825 32.29 -57.50 18.48
N THR A 826 32.38 -57.76 19.78
CA THR A 826 33.66 -57.94 20.48
C THR A 826 34.32 -59.23 19.99
N ALA A 827 33.56 -60.32 19.92
CA ALA A 827 34.06 -61.60 19.43
C ALA A 827 34.41 -61.54 17.93
N ALA A 828 33.54 -60.97 17.10
CA ALA A 828 33.79 -60.84 15.66
C ALA A 828 35.01 -59.94 15.38
N GLY A 829 35.11 -58.81 16.08
CA GLY A 829 36.23 -57.88 15.94
C GLY A 829 37.56 -58.48 16.42
N ALA A 830 37.57 -59.29 17.48
CA ALA A 830 38.77 -60.01 17.91
C ALA A 830 39.28 -60.98 16.85
N GLN A 831 38.38 -61.75 16.20
CA GLN A 831 38.76 -62.66 15.11
C GLN A 831 39.32 -61.91 13.89
N LEU A 832 38.76 -60.75 13.56
CA LEU A 832 39.27 -59.91 12.46
C LEU A 832 40.63 -59.28 12.78
N ALA A 833 40.85 -58.84 14.03
CA ALA A 833 42.12 -58.26 14.47
C ALA A 833 43.28 -59.28 14.42
N ASP A 834 42.97 -60.57 14.56
CA ASP A 834 43.94 -61.67 14.54
C ASP A 834 44.00 -62.38 13.17
N ASN A 835 43.25 -61.92 12.16
CA ASN A 835 43.26 -62.49 10.82
C ASN A 835 44.56 -62.10 10.07
N PRO A 836 45.40 -63.07 9.65
CA PRO A 836 46.68 -62.76 9.00
C PRO A 836 46.57 -62.06 7.64
N ARG A 837 45.41 -62.15 6.97
CA ARG A 837 45.14 -61.46 5.71
C ARG A 837 44.66 -60.02 5.87
N ILE A 838 44.38 -59.57 7.10
CA ILE A 838 43.95 -58.20 7.40
C ILE A 838 45.01 -57.56 8.29
N GLN A 839 45.93 -56.81 7.68
CA GLN A 839 46.97 -56.08 8.39
C GLN A 839 46.44 -54.71 8.83
N SER A 840 46.70 -54.33 10.07
CA SER A 840 46.29 -53.03 10.60
C SER A 840 47.18 -52.58 11.76
N PRO A 841 47.31 -51.26 12.01
CA PRO A 841 47.97 -50.74 13.20
C PRO A 841 47.31 -51.21 14.51
N GLU A 842 48.06 -51.21 15.62
CA GLU A 842 47.50 -51.62 16.93
C GLU A 842 46.31 -50.76 17.38
N GLU A 843 46.24 -49.50 16.95
CA GLU A 843 45.10 -48.61 17.20
C GLU A 843 43.80 -49.15 16.58
N VAL A 844 43.86 -49.58 15.30
CA VAL A 844 42.72 -50.19 14.60
C VAL A 844 42.37 -51.56 15.20
N LYS A 845 43.37 -52.36 15.58
CA LYS A 845 43.12 -53.64 16.28
C LYS A 845 42.43 -53.44 17.62
N ALA A 846 42.76 -52.37 18.36
CA ALA A 846 42.08 -52.03 19.60
C ALA A 846 40.61 -51.66 19.36
N VAL A 847 40.30 -50.89 18.31
CA VAL A 847 38.91 -50.57 17.90
C VAL A 847 38.12 -51.84 17.56
N LEU A 848 38.72 -52.74 16.79
CA LEU A 848 38.12 -54.02 16.43
C LEU A 848 37.84 -54.89 17.67
N ARG A 849 38.85 -55.12 18.52
CA ARG A 849 38.71 -55.93 19.74
C ARG A 849 37.71 -55.35 20.74
N ALA A 850 37.55 -54.03 20.78
CA ALA A 850 36.55 -53.36 21.62
C ALA A 850 35.12 -53.43 21.04
N GLY A 851 34.92 -54.01 19.85
CA GLY A 851 33.61 -54.02 19.18
C GLY A 851 33.15 -52.63 18.72
N ALA A 852 34.08 -51.68 18.58
CA ALA A 852 33.79 -50.28 18.32
C ALA A 852 33.63 -49.94 16.84
N LEU A 853 33.88 -50.89 15.92
CA LEU A 853 33.57 -50.77 14.49
C LEU A 853 32.14 -51.30 14.18
N ASP A 854 31.47 -50.72 13.19
CA ASP A 854 30.15 -51.15 12.74
C ASP A 854 30.21 -52.60 12.23
N PHE A 855 29.27 -53.44 12.67
CA PHE A 855 29.25 -54.85 12.31
C PHE A 855 29.18 -55.08 10.81
N ARG A 856 28.51 -54.19 10.05
CA ARG A 856 28.45 -54.27 8.59
C ARG A 856 29.81 -54.07 7.96
N ALA A 857 30.60 -53.14 8.50
CA ALA A 857 31.97 -52.93 8.07
C ALA A 857 32.87 -54.12 8.41
N MET A 858 32.71 -54.70 9.61
CA MET A 858 33.39 -55.94 9.99
C MET A 858 33.06 -57.11 9.03
N ALA A 859 31.79 -57.30 8.70
CA ALA A 859 31.35 -58.37 7.79
C ALA A 859 31.91 -58.19 6.37
N VAL A 860 31.93 -56.95 5.87
CA VAL A 860 32.54 -56.64 4.56
C VAL A 860 34.04 -56.85 4.58
N LEU A 861 34.75 -56.46 5.65
CA LEU A 861 36.17 -56.75 5.82
C LEU A 861 36.46 -58.25 5.86
N ALA A 862 35.61 -59.03 6.53
CA ALA A 862 35.72 -60.49 6.58
C ALA A 862 35.60 -61.11 5.19
N GLU A 863 34.61 -60.68 4.42
CA GLU A 863 34.33 -61.22 3.07
C GLU A 863 35.43 -60.84 2.07
N ILE A 864 35.85 -59.58 2.06
CA ILE A 864 36.96 -59.15 1.18
C ILE A 864 38.26 -59.85 1.61
N GLY A 865 38.54 -59.92 2.93
CA GLY A 865 39.73 -60.58 3.49
C GLY A 865 39.77 -62.10 3.27
N ALA A 866 38.63 -62.74 2.96
CA ALA A 866 38.59 -64.14 2.57
C ALA A 866 39.21 -64.38 1.19
N GLN A 867 39.18 -63.37 0.31
CA GLN A 867 39.60 -63.47 -1.09
C GLN A 867 40.86 -62.66 -1.40
N HIS A 868 41.15 -61.62 -0.62
CA HIS A 868 42.21 -60.63 -0.87
C HIS A 868 43.01 -60.31 0.40
N ASP A 869 44.27 -59.91 0.24
CA ASP A 869 45.10 -59.38 1.32
C ASP A 869 44.82 -57.88 1.51
N LEU A 870 44.47 -57.45 2.72
CA LEU A 870 44.04 -56.09 3.04
C LEU A 870 44.98 -55.42 4.03
N VAL A 871 45.25 -54.13 3.81
CA VAL A 871 45.89 -53.27 4.81
C VAL A 871 44.94 -52.15 5.21
N VAL A 872 44.30 -52.28 6.37
CA VAL A 872 43.42 -51.26 6.96
C VAL A 872 44.29 -50.23 7.66
N ALA A 873 44.29 -49.00 7.14
CA ALA A 873 45.09 -47.91 7.67
C ALA A 873 44.42 -47.21 8.86
N ASP A 874 43.11 -47.05 8.82
CA ASP A 874 42.37 -46.29 9.82
C ASP A 874 40.88 -46.68 9.87
N THR A 875 40.24 -46.44 11.00
CA THR A 875 38.79 -46.52 11.20
C THR A 875 38.32 -45.28 11.90
N SER A 876 37.19 -44.72 11.46
CA SER A 876 36.70 -43.47 12.03
C SER A 876 35.19 -43.33 11.95
N LYS A 877 34.68 -42.30 12.61
CA LYS A 877 33.38 -41.70 12.36
C LYS A 877 33.55 -40.22 11.98
N PRO A 878 32.59 -39.63 11.24
CA PRO A 878 32.62 -38.22 10.93
C PRO A 878 32.71 -37.35 12.19
N VAL A 879 33.36 -36.19 12.08
CA VAL A 879 33.64 -35.29 13.22
C VAL A 879 32.38 -34.91 14.02
N ALA A 880 31.25 -34.69 13.33
CA ALA A 880 29.98 -34.37 13.97
C ALA A 880 29.44 -35.51 14.86
N GLU A 881 29.90 -36.75 14.67
CA GLU A 881 29.47 -37.94 15.41
C GLU A 881 30.39 -38.25 16.59
N ASN A 882 31.46 -37.48 16.77
CA ASN A 882 32.37 -37.65 17.89
C ASN A 882 31.64 -37.44 19.22
N GLY A 883 31.83 -38.39 20.15
CA GLY A 883 31.12 -38.41 21.43
C GLY A 883 29.68 -38.95 21.36
N SER A 884 29.23 -39.46 20.21
CA SER A 884 28.05 -40.33 20.13
C SER A 884 28.41 -41.78 20.49
N ASP A 885 27.40 -42.55 20.90
CA ASP A 885 27.51 -44.00 21.17
C ASP A 885 27.53 -44.84 19.87
N LEU A 886 27.61 -44.20 18.70
CA LEU A 886 27.73 -44.90 17.43
C LEU A 886 29.12 -45.52 17.26
N PRO A 887 29.20 -46.73 16.67
CA PRO A 887 30.47 -47.30 16.25
C PRO A 887 31.10 -46.51 15.10
N ASP A 888 32.39 -46.72 14.89
CA ASP A 888 33.09 -46.29 13.70
C ASP A 888 32.42 -46.91 12.47
N ARG A 889 32.21 -46.10 11.43
CA ARG A 889 31.45 -46.49 10.24
C ARG A 889 32.14 -46.13 8.94
N THR A 890 33.40 -45.74 9.04
CA THR A 890 34.31 -45.49 7.92
C THR A 890 35.53 -46.37 8.09
N VAL A 891 35.89 -47.09 7.04
CA VAL A 891 37.11 -47.91 6.99
C VAL A 891 38.00 -47.38 5.88
N VAL A 892 39.26 -47.08 6.20
CA VAL A 892 40.26 -46.61 5.23
C VAL A 892 41.23 -47.74 4.92
N LEU A 893 41.20 -48.20 3.67
CA LEU A 893 42.13 -49.19 3.14
C LEU A 893 43.32 -48.49 2.51
N SER A 894 44.54 -48.93 2.83
CA SER A 894 45.77 -48.44 2.18
C SER A 894 46.19 -49.28 0.99
N SER A 895 46.02 -50.61 1.06
CA SER A 895 46.27 -51.49 -0.08
C SER A 895 45.35 -52.72 -0.09
N VAL A 896 45.11 -53.24 -1.29
CA VAL A 896 44.43 -54.50 -1.57
C VAL A 896 45.35 -55.34 -2.48
N ASP A 897 45.68 -56.56 -2.09
CA ASP A 897 46.65 -57.44 -2.75
C ASP A 897 47.99 -56.75 -3.07
N GLY A 898 48.47 -55.94 -2.12
CA GLY A 898 49.71 -55.17 -2.25
C GLY A 898 49.65 -53.96 -3.22
N ARG A 899 48.51 -53.69 -3.86
CA ARG A 899 48.29 -52.49 -4.69
C ARG A 899 47.67 -51.36 -3.86
N PRO A 900 48.05 -50.08 -4.06
CA PRO A 900 47.42 -48.95 -3.39
C PRO A 900 45.90 -48.95 -3.57
N ALA A 901 45.15 -48.83 -2.48
CA ALA A 901 43.69 -48.94 -2.54
C ALA A 901 43.03 -47.77 -3.29
N GLY A 902 43.71 -46.61 -3.37
CA GLY A 902 43.27 -45.45 -4.15
C GLY A 902 43.57 -45.53 -5.65
N ASP A 903 44.21 -46.61 -6.14
CA ASP A 903 44.40 -46.85 -7.58
C ASP A 903 43.01 -46.95 -8.26
N PRO A 904 42.73 -46.19 -9.34
CA PRO A 904 41.44 -46.21 -10.02
C PRO A 904 40.92 -47.61 -10.35
N ALA A 905 41.78 -48.54 -10.75
CA ALA A 905 41.37 -49.91 -11.06
C ALA A 905 40.91 -50.69 -9.81
N VAL A 906 41.54 -50.44 -8.66
CA VAL A 906 41.17 -51.05 -7.38
C VAL A 906 39.88 -50.43 -6.87
N VAL A 907 39.74 -49.10 -6.93
CA VAL A 907 38.52 -48.38 -6.54
C VAL A 907 37.32 -48.83 -7.38
N ASP A 908 37.47 -48.96 -8.70
CA ASP A 908 36.40 -49.40 -9.59
C ASP A 908 35.98 -50.84 -9.28
N THR A 909 36.95 -51.71 -8.96
CA THR A 909 36.68 -53.09 -8.54
C THR A 909 35.93 -53.13 -7.21
N LEU A 910 36.39 -52.37 -6.21
CA LEU A 910 35.71 -52.26 -4.91
C LEU A 910 34.29 -51.70 -5.08
N ARG A 911 34.12 -50.67 -5.92
CA ARG A 911 32.80 -50.07 -6.18
C ARG A 911 31.87 -51.05 -6.87
N ALA A 912 32.34 -51.79 -7.89
CA ALA A 912 31.54 -52.80 -8.57
C ALA A 912 31.12 -53.93 -7.63
N TRP A 913 32.04 -54.38 -6.77
CA TRP A 913 31.74 -55.38 -5.74
C TRP A 913 30.70 -54.88 -4.74
N VAL A 914 30.86 -53.64 -4.24
CA VAL A 914 29.91 -52.98 -3.32
C VAL A 914 28.53 -52.82 -3.93
N GLN A 915 28.45 -52.44 -5.21
CA GLN A 915 27.18 -52.30 -5.93
C GLN A 915 26.43 -53.62 -6.11
N ALA A 916 27.15 -54.76 -6.09
CA ALA A 916 26.55 -56.08 -6.15
C ALA A 916 25.99 -56.56 -4.79
N GLN A 917 26.34 -55.89 -3.69
CA GLN A 917 25.88 -56.26 -2.34
C GLN A 917 24.45 -55.80 -2.07
N ARG A 918 23.75 -56.51 -1.17
CA ARG A 918 22.42 -56.13 -0.67
C ARG A 918 22.53 -55.43 0.68
N GLY A 919 21.58 -54.54 0.97
CA GLY A 919 21.41 -53.99 2.31
C GLY A 919 21.10 -55.10 3.33
N PRO A 920 21.56 -54.98 4.59
CA PRO A 920 22.17 -53.78 5.18
C PRO A 920 23.70 -53.65 4.99
N TYR A 921 24.40 -54.64 4.41
CA TYR A 921 25.88 -54.70 4.43
C TYR A 921 26.59 -53.83 3.40
N ALA A 922 25.93 -53.44 2.30
CA ALA A 922 26.53 -52.64 1.24
C ALA A 922 27.00 -51.25 1.76
N PRO A 923 28.28 -50.87 1.56
CA PRO A 923 28.75 -49.50 1.77
C PRO A 923 27.94 -48.48 0.97
N SER A 924 27.75 -47.30 1.55
CA SER A 924 27.03 -46.20 0.91
C SER A 924 27.89 -45.39 -0.07
N ASP A 925 29.20 -45.42 0.11
CA ASP A 925 30.16 -44.79 -0.79
C ASP A 925 31.52 -45.53 -0.74
N VAL A 926 32.24 -45.48 -1.86
CA VAL A 926 33.64 -45.90 -1.98
C VAL A 926 34.39 -44.83 -2.75
N ARG A 927 35.30 -44.15 -2.06
CA ARG A 927 36.02 -42.98 -2.59
C ARG A 927 37.53 -43.07 -2.35
N PRO A 928 38.36 -42.68 -3.32
CA PRO A 928 39.79 -42.53 -3.09
C PRO A 928 40.04 -41.33 -2.15
N THR A 929 41.09 -41.44 -1.33
CA THR A 929 41.61 -40.33 -0.52
C THR A 929 42.87 -39.77 -1.18
N GLY A 930 43.23 -38.52 -0.86
CA GLY A 930 44.33 -37.79 -1.52
C GLY A 930 45.74 -38.37 -1.32
N ASP A 931 45.88 -39.37 -0.44
CA ASP A 931 47.12 -40.05 -0.06
C ASP A 931 47.24 -41.46 -0.68
N GLY A 932 46.45 -41.79 -1.70
CA GLY A 932 46.50 -43.08 -2.41
C GLY A 932 45.79 -44.23 -1.69
N ARG A 933 44.96 -43.92 -0.70
CA ARG A 933 44.11 -44.87 0.03
C ARG A 933 42.66 -44.80 -0.49
N ALA A 934 41.78 -45.68 0.01
CA ALA A 934 40.35 -45.65 -0.29
C ALA A 934 39.51 -45.76 0.99
N ALA A 935 38.48 -44.93 1.11
CA ALA A 935 37.54 -44.94 2.22
C ALA A 935 36.22 -45.60 1.80
N LEU A 936 35.74 -46.52 2.64
CA LEU A 936 34.42 -47.14 2.56
C LEU A 936 33.56 -46.59 3.68
N ASP A 937 32.40 -46.01 3.34
CA ASP A 937 31.54 -45.28 4.28
C ASP A 937 30.16 -45.94 4.38
N TRP A 938 29.66 -46.22 5.60
CA TRP A 938 28.30 -46.74 5.84
C TRP A 938 27.40 -45.68 6.47
N ARG A 939 26.17 -45.54 5.96
CA ARG A 939 25.13 -44.67 6.54
C ARG A 939 24.51 -45.26 7.80
N ILE A 940 23.94 -44.38 8.63
CA ILE A 940 23.15 -44.76 9.80
C ILE A 940 21.83 -45.39 9.30
N PRO A 941 21.51 -46.64 9.71
CA PRO A 941 20.29 -47.31 9.29
C PRO A 941 19.03 -46.62 9.84
N ASN A 942 17.91 -46.76 9.13
CA ASN A 942 16.63 -46.26 9.61
C ASN A 942 16.04 -47.21 10.67
N PRO A 943 15.28 -46.67 11.64
CA PRO A 943 14.42 -47.47 12.51
C PRO A 943 13.50 -48.40 11.70
N GLY A 944 13.62 -49.71 11.93
CA GLY A 944 12.88 -50.74 11.20
C GLY A 944 13.63 -51.40 10.04
N ASP A 945 14.82 -50.91 9.67
CA ASP A 945 15.71 -51.63 8.76
C ASP A 945 16.10 -52.98 9.40
N PRO A 946 16.27 -54.06 8.61
CA PRO A 946 16.67 -55.34 9.14
C PRO A 946 18.03 -55.24 9.83
N ALA A 947 18.08 -55.64 11.10
CA ALA A 947 19.35 -55.75 11.83
C ALA A 947 20.28 -56.71 11.08
N PRO A 948 21.59 -56.41 11.00
CA PRO A 948 22.54 -57.36 10.43
C PRO A 948 22.53 -58.64 11.28
N ARG A 949 22.50 -59.78 10.60
CA ARG A 949 22.46 -61.12 11.18
C ARG A 949 23.81 -61.80 11.13
#